data_AF-A0A8H6QKQ0-F1
#
_entry.id   AF-A0A8H6QKQ0-F1
#
_cell.length_a   1.000
_cell.length_b   1.000
_cell.length_c   1.000
_cell.angle_alpha   90.00
_cell.angle_beta   90.00
_cell.angle_gamma   90.00
#
_symmetry.space_group_name_H-M   'P 1'
#
loop_
_entity.id
_entity.type
_entity.pdbx_description
1 polymer ?
#
loop_
_entity_poly.entity_id
_entity_poly.type
_entity_poly.pdbx_seq_one_letter_code
_entity_poly.pdbx_strand_id
1 'polypeptide(L)'
;MDSKTTIIVKAVVIPLGFVVLILTITAIFVLKCRRDRKKDERENLHYSFAPYEQWQTPHQPDNQQWQAAHHSHNQWPMHQYPTASAQMEKPLVGCHPFGLAEGSIRTPGAMVWVKALLLGLCASITFAQSLDGIYDLVRRRMPKHVDSFRFSLVDFNSTSNDQFIVSTAANGTFLVQGNSLSALSYGLHRYLADVALVDIYWFVGSQLHLAPTPLPCLSTPLTGSSTVERRYHFNTVTFSYTTAFWSWEDWELQLDWMALRGINLPLAWVGQEKILVEVFREIGLTDAEISSFLSGPAFQAWNRFGNIQGSWGGDLPYSWIDSQFELQKKIVRRMIELGMTPVLPAFTGFVPRAISRVLPNATVVNGSQWSGFDERYTNDTFLEPFDPSFTRLQRSFIQKQQAAYGNITHIYTLDQYNENDPYSGDLDYLHNVTHNTWLSLKSADPNAVWLMQGWLFYSNSHFWTDERVKAYLSGVEEDQDMLLLDLFSESQPQWQRTQSYYGKPWIWCQLHDYGGNMGLYGQVMNVTVNATQALAASDSLVGFGLTMEGQEGNEIMYDLLLDQAWSRQPIGTDRYFRDWVKTRYSPGGRNVAVLEDLYQAWDILRKTAYNNTRLTSTAVSKSIFELQPSMSGLLNRTGHHPTTINYDPFSLVQAWQLMNSAASKDCSLWSQPAFLYDMVDITRQVIANAFIPMYTNLVSTYHGGASVSKEGSNLIQLLRDLDSVLSTNENFRLSTWIQSARSWARNDTEADFYEYNARNQITLWGPKGEINDYASKQWGGLVSSYYIPRWQRFLHYLENTQASKYNATEIEAQLLAFELKWQEGTSKSTRAESRDLRSVLAKVSRKWPSVFGDQNSP
;
A
#
# COMPACT_ATOMS: atom_id res chain seq x y z
N MET A 1 -16.91 -47.41 55.06
CA MET A 1 -16.35 -46.13 54.57
C MET A 1 -17.46 -45.09 54.64
N ASP A 2 -17.23 -44.03 55.41
CA ASP A 2 -18.18 -42.92 55.63
C ASP A 2 -18.37 -42.10 54.33
N SER A 3 -19.59 -41.58 54.15
CA SER A 3 -20.07 -40.67 53.10
C SER A 3 -19.04 -39.59 52.69
N LYS A 4 -18.27 -39.06 53.65
CA LYS A 4 -17.20 -38.08 53.39
C LYS A 4 -16.01 -38.62 52.60
N THR A 5 -15.70 -39.92 52.70
CA THR A 5 -14.58 -40.56 51.98
C THR A 5 -14.91 -40.80 50.51
N THR A 6 -16.18 -41.10 50.20
CA THR A 6 -16.66 -41.30 48.82
C THR A 6 -16.65 -40.00 48.00
N ILE A 7 -16.85 -38.84 48.66
CA ILE A 7 -16.81 -37.52 48.02
C ILE A 7 -15.37 -37.12 47.66
N ILE A 8 -14.39 -37.40 48.53
CA ILE A 8 -12.97 -37.11 48.26
C ILE A 8 -12.43 -37.98 47.11
N VAL A 9 -12.82 -39.25 47.05
CA VAL A 9 -12.43 -40.15 45.94
C VAL A 9 -13.03 -39.67 44.61
N LYS A 10 -14.27 -39.16 44.59
CA LYS A 10 -14.89 -38.64 43.36
C LYS A 10 -14.37 -37.26 42.94
N ALA A 11 -14.01 -36.39 43.89
CA ALA A 11 -13.59 -35.02 43.60
C ALA A 11 -12.10 -34.89 43.26
N VAL A 12 -11.23 -35.80 43.72
CA VAL A 12 -9.77 -35.69 43.55
C VAL A 12 -9.22 -36.79 42.64
N VAL A 13 -9.65 -38.04 42.81
CA VAL A 13 -9.04 -39.19 42.10
C VAL A 13 -9.48 -39.27 40.64
N ILE A 14 -10.74 -38.90 40.34
CA ILE A 14 -11.27 -38.88 38.97
C ILE A 14 -10.56 -37.84 38.09
N PRO A 15 -10.43 -36.56 38.49
CA PRO A 15 -9.68 -35.59 37.70
C PRO A 15 -8.18 -35.90 37.61
N LEU A 16 -7.55 -36.47 38.65
CA LEU A 16 -6.16 -36.94 38.55
C LEU A 16 -6.01 -38.07 37.53
N GLY A 17 -6.96 -39.01 37.49
CA GLY A 17 -6.99 -40.09 36.49
C GLY A 17 -7.15 -39.55 35.07
N PHE A 18 -7.92 -38.47 34.89
CA PHE A 18 -8.10 -37.82 33.59
C PHE A 18 -6.83 -37.09 33.13
N VAL A 19 -6.12 -36.42 34.04
CA VAL A 19 -4.82 -35.78 33.76
C VAL A 19 -3.76 -36.81 33.40
N VAL A 20 -3.69 -37.93 34.13
CA VAL A 20 -2.77 -39.03 33.82
C VAL A 20 -3.08 -39.65 32.46
N LEU A 21 -4.36 -39.82 32.11
CA LEU A 21 -4.78 -40.33 30.81
C LEU A 21 -4.36 -39.38 29.66
N ILE A 22 -4.57 -38.07 29.82
CA ILE A 22 -4.17 -37.07 28.82
C ILE A 22 -2.65 -37.08 28.65
N LEU A 23 -1.87 -37.03 29.74
CA LEU A 23 -0.41 -37.09 29.68
C LEU A 23 0.09 -38.38 29.02
N THR A 24 -0.60 -39.51 29.26
CA THR A 24 -0.27 -40.80 28.63
C THR A 24 -0.56 -40.78 27.13
N ILE A 25 -1.71 -40.23 26.70
CA ILE A 25 -2.06 -40.08 25.27
C ILE A 25 -1.08 -39.15 24.57
N THR A 26 -0.72 -38.02 25.18
CA THR A 26 0.28 -37.09 24.65
C THR A 26 1.65 -37.75 24.53
N ALA A 27 2.08 -38.51 25.54
CA ALA A 27 3.34 -39.25 25.49
C ALA A 27 3.35 -40.32 24.39
N ILE A 28 2.24 -41.05 24.20
CA ILE A 28 2.08 -42.03 23.11
C ILE A 28 2.14 -41.33 21.75
N PHE A 29 1.49 -40.18 21.60
CA PHE A 29 1.51 -39.40 20.36
C PHE A 29 2.92 -38.89 20.04
N VAL A 30 3.63 -38.32 21.03
CA VAL A 30 5.03 -37.87 20.87
C VAL A 30 5.97 -39.03 20.54
N LEU A 31 5.78 -40.20 21.16
CA LEU A 31 6.55 -41.41 20.84
C LEU A 31 6.24 -41.92 19.43
N LYS A 32 4.99 -41.83 18.98
CA LYS A 32 4.59 -42.19 17.62
C LYS A 32 5.18 -41.23 16.58
N CYS A 33 5.11 -39.92 16.79
CA CYS A 33 5.75 -38.93 15.93
C CYS A 33 7.29 -39.10 15.89
N ARG A 34 7.94 -39.41 17.02
CA ARG A 34 9.37 -39.73 17.05
C ARG A 34 9.71 -41.02 16.31
N ARG A 35 8.83 -42.04 16.37
CA ARG A 35 9.01 -43.30 15.65
C ARG A 35 8.83 -43.11 14.15
N ASP A 36 7.84 -42.33 13.74
CA ASP A 36 7.53 -42.06 12.34
C ASP A 36 8.63 -41.18 11.71
N ARG A 37 9.14 -40.17 12.45
CA ARG A 37 10.32 -39.39 12.02
C ARG A 37 11.59 -40.24 11.88
N LYS A 38 11.83 -41.19 12.78
CA LYS A 38 12.95 -42.14 12.65
C LYS A 38 12.76 -43.16 11.52
N LYS A 39 11.53 -43.36 11.06
CA LYS A 39 11.22 -44.19 9.89
C LYS A 39 11.52 -43.41 8.60
N ASP A 40 11.10 -42.15 8.55
CA ASP A 40 11.41 -41.24 7.43
C ASP A 40 12.92 -40.98 7.28
N GLU A 41 13.66 -40.86 8.40
CA GLU A 41 15.12 -40.74 8.41
C GLU A 41 15.85 -42.06 8.03
N ARG A 42 15.19 -43.23 8.10
CA ARG A 42 15.74 -44.53 7.70
C ARG A 42 15.43 -44.90 6.25
N GLU A 43 14.40 -44.33 5.65
CA GLU A 43 13.91 -44.72 4.32
C GLU A 43 14.47 -43.85 3.16
N ASN A 44 15.35 -42.88 3.44
CA ASN A 44 16.23 -42.20 2.47
C ASN A 44 15.60 -41.93 1.08
N LEU A 45 14.40 -41.34 1.07
CA LEU A 45 13.69 -40.94 -0.15
C LEU A 45 14.34 -39.69 -0.77
N HIS A 46 15.38 -39.93 -1.55
CA HIS A 46 15.91 -38.96 -2.50
C HIS A 46 14.93 -38.81 -3.68
N TYR A 47 14.28 -37.65 -3.81
CA TYR A 47 13.74 -37.23 -5.10
C TYR A 47 14.90 -36.66 -5.93
N SER A 48 15.46 -37.49 -6.82
CA SER A 48 16.29 -37.04 -7.94
C SER A 48 15.47 -37.13 -9.22
N PHE A 49 15.46 -36.08 -10.03
CA PHE A 49 15.21 -36.22 -11.47
C PHE A 49 16.38 -35.61 -12.22
N ALA A 50 17.02 -36.46 -13.03
CA ALA A 50 18.12 -36.15 -13.93
C ALA A 50 17.62 -35.42 -15.20
N PRO A 51 18.49 -34.67 -15.89
CA PRO A 51 18.13 -33.87 -17.07
C PRO A 51 18.08 -34.73 -18.34
N TYR A 52 17.26 -34.33 -19.32
CA TYR A 52 17.31 -34.88 -20.67
C TYR A 52 17.21 -33.76 -21.71
N GLU A 53 18.38 -33.43 -22.28
CA GLU A 53 18.52 -32.77 -23.58
C GLU A 53 18.21 -33.75 -24.72
N GLN A 54 17.97 -33.18 -25.92
CA GLN A 54 17.95 -33.80 -27.25
C GLN A 54 16.61 -34.29 -27.79
N TRP A 55 15.91 -33.40 -28.50
CA TRP A 55 15.25 -33.63 -29.81
C TRP A 55 15.23 -32.27 -30.54
N GLN A 56 16.26 -31.95 -31.33
CA GLN A 56 16.26 -31.97 -32.80
C GLN A 56 15.02 -31.34 -33.48
N THR A 57 15.22 -30.13 -34.04
CA THR A 57 14.54 -29.50 -35.20
C THR A 57 14.37 -30.47 -36.38
N PRO A 58 13.40 -30.32 -37.33
CA PRO A 58 13.18 -29.08 -38.10
C PRO A 58 11.74 -28.79 -38.64
N HIS A 59 11.47 -27.51 -38.95
CA HIS A 59 11.00 -26.98 -40.25
C HIS A 59 10.20 -25.67 -40.12
N GLN A 60 10.72 -24.60 -40.73
CA GLN A 60 9.94 -23.48 -41.29
C GLN A 60 9.22 -23.94 -42.57
N PRO A 61 8.15 -23.23 -42.99
CA PRO A 61 8.34 -22.25 -44.05
C PRO A 61 7.64 -20.90 -43.83
N ASP A 62 8.19 -19.92 -44.53
CA ASP A 62 7.78 -18.53 -44.71
C ASP A 62 6.28 -18.31 -45.03
N ASN A 63 5.74 -17.16 -44.60
CA ASN A 63 5.24 -16.21 -45.60
C ASN A 63 5.17 -14.76 -45.13
N GLN A 64 5.56 -13.91 -46.07
CA GLN A 64 5.74 -12.48 -46.03
C GLN A 64 4.43 -11.67 -46.07
N GLN A 65 4.54 -10.45 -45.53
CA GLN A 65 3.95 -9.19 -46.01
C GLN A 65 2.42 -9.04 -46.03
N TRP A 66 1.92 -8.07 -45.25
CA TRP A 66 1.18 -6.93 -45.81
C TRP A 66 1.49 -5.65 -45.04
N GLN A 67 1.79 -4.60 -45.80
CA GLN A 67 2.13 -3.25 -45.35
C GLN A 67 0.90 -2.32 -45.35
N ALA A 68 0.99 -1.32 -44.46
CA ALA A 68 0.61 0.08 -44.65
C ALA A 68 -0.86 0.57 -44.49
N ALA A 69 -1.02 1.33 -43.40
CA ALA A 69 -1.52 2.71 -43.30
C ALA A 69 -2.99 3.04 -43.60
N HIS A 70 -3.66 3.77 -42.68
CA HIS A 70 -3.96 5.20 -42.83
C HIS A 70 -4.75 5.78 -41.63
N HIS A 71 -4.62 7.09 -41.48
CA HIS A 71 -5.11 7.99 -40.45
C HIS A 71 -6.65 8.15 -40.30
N SER A 72 -7.03 8.57 -39.09
CA SER A 72 -8.02 9.62 -38.74
C SER A 72 -9.52 9.29 -38.58
N HIS A 73 -10.03 9.93 -37.52
CA HIS A 73 -11.40 10.35 -37.24
C HIS A 73 -12.38 9.38 -36.57
N ASN A 74 -12.47 9.56 -35.24
CA ASN A 74 -13.66 9.32 -34.43
C ASN A 74 -14.83 10.15 -34.95
N GLN A 75 -15.73 9.53 -35.71
CA GLN A 75 -17.16 9.84 -35.73
C GLN A 75 -17.93 8.55 -36.06
N TRP A 76 -18.70 8.04 -35.11
CA TRP A 76 -19.72 7.02 -35.39
C TRP A 76 -21.10 7.69 -35.33
N PRO A 77 -21.88 7.67 -36.42
CA PRO A 77 -23.27 8.11 -36.40
C PRO A 77 -24.20 6.97 -35.96
N MET A 78 -25.20 7.32 -35.16
CA MET A 78 -26.42 6.54 -34.96
C MET A 78 -27.10 6.22 -36.29
N HIS A 79 -27.55 4.98 -36.50
CA HIS A 79 -28.94 4.64 -36.86
C HIS A 79 -29.19 3.12 -37.01
N GLN A 80 -30.25 2.67 -36.32
CA GLN A 80 -31.36 1.78 -36.75
C GLN A 80 -31.07 0.39 -37.33
N TYR A 81 -31.67 -0.63 -36.71
CA TYR A 81 -32.39 -1.74 -37.37
C TYR A 81 -33.36 -2.41 -36.36
N PRO A 82 -34.36 -3.22 -36.80
CA PRO A 82 -35.76 -2.94 -36.54
C PRO A 82 -36.45 -3.89 -35.54
N THR A 83 -37.61 -3.43 -35.10
CA THR A 83 -38.66 -4.16 -34.39
C THR A 83 -39.12 -5.44 -35.11
N ALA A 84 -39.22 -6.54 -34.37
CA ALA A 84 -40.14 -7.63 -34.67
C ALA A 84 -40.84 -8.09 -33.39
N SER A 85 -42.15 -7.89 -33.38
CA SER A 85 -43.10 -8.30 -32.35
C SER A 85 -43.56 -9.74 -32.57
N ALA A 86 -43.76 -10.48 -31.48
CA ALA A 86 -44.72 -11.58 -31.43
C ALA A 86 -45.21 -11.78 -29.99
N GLN A 87 -46.47 -11.38 -29.76
CA GLN A 87 -47.29 -11.78 -28.61
C GLN A 87 -47.81 -13.21 -28.85
N MET A 88 -47.93 -14.03 -27.80
CA MET A 88 -49.17 -14.78 -27.53
C MET A 88 -49.16 -15.44 -26.14
N GLU A 89 -50.01 -14.88 -25.27
CA GLU A 89 -51.06 -15.54 -24.46
C GLU A 89 -50.76 -16.78 -23.57
N LYS A 90 -50.88 -16.56 -22.25
CA LYS A 90 -51.47 -17.49 -21.25
C LYS A 90 -53.03 -17.41 -21.34
N PRO A 91 -53.89 -18.14 -20.57
CA PRO A 91 -53.67 -19.06 -19.43
C PRO A 91 -54.58 -20.33 -19.40
N LEU A 92 -54.48 -21.16 -18.34
CA LEU A 92 -55.57 -21.72 -17.47
C LEU A 92 -55.09 -23.02 -16.76
N VAL A 93 -54.92 -23.04 -15.42
CA VAL A 93 -55.86 -23.47 -14.35
C VAL A 93 -56.08 -24.99 -14.22
N GLY A 94 -55.84 -25.56 -13.03
CA GLY A 94 -56.30 -26.92 -12.68
C GLY A 94 -55.77 -27.53 -11.37
N CYS A 95 -56.46 -27.22 -10.26
CA CYS A 95 -56.57 -27.81 -8.91
C CYS A 95 -55.89 -29.15 -8.47
N HIS A 96 -55.39 -29.09 -7.22
CA HIS A 96 -55.21 -30.10 -6.14
C HIS A 96 -56.38 -31.13 -5.92
N PRO A 97 -56.38 -32.00 -4.87
CA PRO A 97 -55.38 -32.92 -4.27
C PRO A 97 -55.99 -34.33 -3.95
N PHE A 98 -55.23 -35.29 -3.40
CA PHE A 98 -55.81 -36.41 -2.64
C PHE A 98 -54.92 -36.80 -1.43
N GLY A 99 -55.44 -36.61 -0.21
CA GLY A 99 -55.12 -37.42 0.99
C GLY A 99 -55.96 -38.71 0.96
N LEU A 100 -56.02 -39.64 1.91
CA LEU A 100 -55.72 -39.83 3.35
C LEU A 100 -55.42 -41.37 3.48
N ALA A 101 -55.05 -42.03 4.58
CA ALA A 101 -55.44 -41.98 5.99
C ALA A 101 -54.48 -42.94 6.77
N GLU A 102 -53.95 -42.55 7.94
CA GLU A 102 -54.42 -42.84 9.32
C GLU A 102 -53.79 -44.07 10.01
N GLY A 103 -53.34 -43.85 11.26
CA GLY A 103 -52.86 -44.89 12.17
C GLY A 103 -52.10 -44.35 13.39
N SER A 104 -52.86 -43.84 14.37
CA SER A 104 -52.51 -43.45 15.77
C SER A 104 -51.62 -44.47 16.54
N ILE A 105 -50.81 -44.17 17.57
CA ILE A 105 -51.14 -43.69 18.94
C ILE A 105 -49.84 -43.28 19.68
N ARG A 106 -49.97 -42.34 20.63
CA ARG A 106 -49.00 -41.69 21.53
C ARG A 106 -48.38 -42.57 22.63
N THR A 107 -47.14 -42.27 23.07
CA THR A 107 -46.79 -41.64 24.39
C THR A 107 -45.26 -41.45 24.57
N PRO A 108 -44.80 -40.53 25.46
CA PRO A 108 -43.55 -39.79 25.27
C PRO A 108 -42.49 -40.00 26.38
N GLY A 109 -41.26 -39.55 26.10
CA GLY A 109 -40.38 -38.97 27.14
C GLY A 109 -39.25 -39.85 27.65
N ALA A 110 -38.06 -39.72 27.04
CA ALA A 110 -36.77 -39.99 27.72
C ALA A 110 -35.52 -39.50 26.94
N MET A 111 -35.65 -38.91 25.74
CA MET A 111 -34.50 -38.79 24.82
C MET A 111 -34.16 -37.35 24.36
N VAL A 112 -34.62 -36.33 25.09
CA VAL A 112 -34.33 -34.91 24.78
C VAL A 112 -33.36 -34.26 25.77
N TRP A 113 -33.17 -34.82 26.97
CA TRP A 113 -32.31 -34.20 28.00
C TRP A 113 -30.82 -34.59 27.94
N VAL A 114 -30.44 -35.64 27.20
CA VAL A 114 -29.03 -36.06 27.08
C VAL A 114 -28.29 -35.34 25.95
N LYS A 115 -29.01 -34.87 24.91
CA LYS A 115 -28.41 -34.01 23.86
C LYS A 115 -28.22 -32.56 24.33
N ALA A 116 -29.10 -32.05 25.20
CA ALA A 116 -28.98 -30.70 25.75
C ALA A 116 -27.78 -30.54 26.71
N LEU A 117 -27.41 -31.60 27.45
CA LEU A 117 -26.25 -31.56 28.36
C LEU A 117 -24.89 -31.75 27.65
N LEU A 118 -24.86 -32.39 26.47
CA LEU A 118 -23.65 -32.54 25.64
C LEU A 118 -23.44 -31.37 24.66
N LEU A 119 -24.49 -30.60 24.35
CA LEU A 119 -24.40 -29.33 23.60
C LEU A 119 -24.10 -28.11 24.49
N GLY A 120 -24.24 -28.23 25.81
CA GLY A 120 -23.91 -27.17 26.79
C GLY A 120 -22.47 -27.19 27.32
N LEU A 121 -21.60 -28.06 26.79
CA LEU A 121 -20.21 -28.22 27.21
C LEU A 121 -19.18 -27.97 26.08
N CYS A 122 -19.62 -27.45 24.94
CA CYS A 122 -18.77 -26.60 24.11
C CYS A 122 -18.77 -25.19 24.72
N ALA A 123 -18.28 -25.09 25.96
CA ALA A 123 -17.79 -23.81 26.43
C ALA A 123 -16.70 -23.39 25.44
N SER A 124 -16.93 -22.26 24.80
CA SER A 124 -15.94 -21.54 24.02
C SER A 124 -14.64 -21.56 24.80
N ILE A 125 -13.67 -22.36 24.36
CA ILE A 125 -12.28 -22.12 24.74
C ILE A 125 -11.96 -20.83 23.99
N THR A 126 -12.29 -19.68 24.60
CA THR A 126 -11.65 -18.42 24.24
C THR A 126 -10.19 -18.65 24.59
N PHE A 127 -9.41 -19.06 23.58
CA PHE A 127 -7.96 -19.01 23.70
C PHE A 127 -7.64 -17.57 24.06
N ALA A 128 -7.13 -17.35 25.27
CA ALA A 128 -6.65 -16.04 25.67
C ALA A 128 -5.69 -15.56 24.58
N GLN A 129 -5.97 -14.39 23.99
CA GLN A 129 -5.15 -13.86 22.92
C GLN A 129 -3.71 -13.74 23.42
N SER A 130 -2.75 -14.32 22.67
CA SER A 130 -1.36 -14.33 23.11
C SER A 130 -0.78 -12.91 23.10
N LEU A 131 -0.02 -12.59 24.15
CA LEU A 131 0.74 -11.34 24.27
C LEU A 131 2.16 -11.47 23.68
N ASP A 132 2.53 -12.66 23.20
CA ASP A 132 3.91 -12.95 22.79
C ASP A 132 4.39 -12.04 21.67
N GLY A 133 3.54 -11.69 20.70
CA GLY A 133 3.91 -10.80 19.60
C GLY A 133 4.33 -9.40 20.07
N ILE A 134 3.67 -8.86 21.10
CA ILE A 134 4.04 -7.57 21.71
C ILE A 134 5.33 -7.70 22.52
N TYR A 135 5.47 -8.77 23.31
CA TYR A 135 6.73 -9.02 24.03
C TYR A 135 7.90 -9.21 23.04
N ASP A 136 7.68 -9.87 21.91
CA ASP A 136 8.69 -10.05 20.88
C ASP A 136 9.03 -8.73 20.18
N LEU A 137 8.06 -7.82 19.97
CA LEU A 137 8.34 -6.46 19.50
C LEU A 137 9.30 -5.75 20.47
N VAL A 138 9.02 -5.80 21.77
CA VAL A 138 9.90 -5.21 22.80
C VAL A 138 11.27 -5.88 22.79
N ARG A 139 11.36 -7.21 22.66
CA ARG A 139 12.64 -7.93 22.57
C ARG A 139 13.44 -7.53 21.33
N ARG A 140 12.80 -7.41 20.17
CA ARG A 140 13.43 -7.02 18.91
C ARG A 140 13.94 -5.58 18.95
N ARG A 141 13.13 -4.64 19.45
CA ARG A 141 13.39 -3.20 19.31
C ARG A 141 13.97 -2.53 20.55
N MET A 142 13.77 -3.12 21.73
CA MET A 142 14.20 -2.59 23.03
C MET A 142 14.85 -3.66 23.91
N PRO A 143 15.92 -4.34 23.44
CA PRO A 143 16.50 -5.50 24.14
C PRO A 143 16.99 -5.19 25.58
N LYS A 144 17.31 -3.93 25.89
CA LYS A 144 17.71 -3.49 27.23
C LYS A 144 16.55 -3.30 28.21
N HIS A 145 15.31 -3.27 27.72
CA HIS A 145 14.10 -2.92 28.49
C HIS A 145 13.05 -4.03 28.47
N VAL A 146 13.42 -5.25 28.09
CA VAL A 146 12.49 -6.40 27.99
C VAL A 146 11.76 -6.64 29.31
N ASP A 147 12.48 -6.55 30.44
CA ASP A 147 11.90 -6.77 31.76
C ASP A 147 11.17 -5.56 32.32
N SER A 148 11.30 -4.39 31.69
CA SER A 148 10.70 -3.13 32.15
C SER A 148 9.19 -3.07 31.93
N PHE A 149 8.65 -3.85 30.99
CA PHE A 149 7.23 -3.78 30.60
C PHE A 149 6.45 -5.05 31.00
N ARG A 150 5.19 -4.85 31.40
CA ARG A 150 4.18 -5.89 31.57
C ARG A 150 2.92 -5.48 30.81
N PHE A 151 2.35 -6.43 30.08
CA PHE A 151 1.15 -6.23 29.29
C PHE A 151 -0.02 -7.02 29.90
N SER A 152 -1.22 -6.44 29.87
CA SER A 152 -2.43 -7.09 30.34
C SER A 152 -3.62 -6.74 29.47
N LEU A 153 -4.32 -7.76 28.95
CA LEU A 153 -5.64 -7.55 28.36
C LEU A 153 -6.67 -7.33 29.47
N VAL A 154 -7.49 -6.31 29.35
CA VAL A 154 -8.55 -5.95 30.30
C VAL A 154 -9.80 -5.52 29.57
N ASP A 155 -10.97 -5.87 30.12
CA ASP A 155 -12.25 -5.39 29.62
C ASP A 155 -12.59 -4.06 30.29
N PHE A 156 -12.67 -2.98 29.50
CA PHE A 156 -12.98 -1.63 29.97
C PHE A 156 -14.47 -1.25 29.84
N ASN A 157 -15.38 -2.26 29.75
CA ASN A 157 -16.84 -2.16 29.60
C ASN A 157 -17.39 -2.36 28.17
N SER A 158 -16.88 -3.34 27.42
CA SER A 158 -17.50 -3.82 26.16
C SER A 158 -17.75 -2.78 25.06
N THR A 159 -16.84 -1.81 24.87
CA THR A 159 -16.86 -0.93 23.68
C THR A 159 -16.11 -1.56 22.51
N SER A 160 -16.56 -1.33 21.27
CA SER A 160 -15.84 -1.74 20.05
C SER A 160 -14.53 -0.98 19.83
N ASN A 161 -14.40 0.22 20.42
CA ASN A 161 -13.21 1.05 20.31
C ASN A 161 -12.07 0.58 21.22
N ASP A 162 -10.85 0.79 20.76
CA ASP A 162 -9.64 0.42 21.49
C ASP A 162 -9.35 1.41 22.62
N GLN A 163 -8.94 0.89 23.77
CA GLN A 163 -8.69 1.66 24.99
C GLN A 163 -7.43 1.14 25.69
N PHE A 164 -6.62 2.06 26.20
CA PHE A 164 -5.39 1.71 26.92
C PHE A 164 -5.18 2.54 28.18
N ILE A 165 -4.41 1.97 29.11
CA ILE A 165 -3.84 2.64 30.27
C ILE A 165 -2.36 2.25 30.39
N VAL A 166 -1.47 3.22 30.52
CA VAL A 166 -0.05 3.00 30.86
C VAL A 166 0.24 3.61 32.21
N SER A 167 0.81 2.83 33.13
CA SER A 167 1.17 3.29 34.46
C SER A 167 2.54 2.76 34.88
N THR A 168 3.20 3.46 35.80
CA THR A 168 4.42 2.96 36.44
C THR A 168 4.06 2.35 37.80
N ALA A 169 4.35 1.07 37.98
CA ALA A 169 4.15 0.38 39.26
C ALA A 169 5.21 0.81 40.29
N ALA A 170 4.94 0.57 41.57
CA ALA A 170 5.81 0.99 42.68
C ALA A 170 7.24 0.39 42.62
N ASN A 171 7.41 -0.74 41.95
CA ASN A 171 8.70 -1.39 41.70
C ASN A 171 9.45 -0.84 40.46
N GLY A 172 8.92 0.18 39.79
CA GLY A 172 9.49 0.79 38.59
C GLY A 172 9.13 0.09 37.27
N THR A 173 8.37 -1.01 37.27
CA THR A 173 7.92 -1.65 36.02
C THR A 173 6.72 -0.91 35.42
N PHE A 174 6.67 -0.82 34.09
CA PHE A 174 5.57 -0.21 33.36
C PHE A 174 4.48 -1.25 33.07
N LEU A 175 3.26 -0.97 33.51
CA LEU A 175 2.09 -1.79 33.20
C LEU A 175 1.30 -1.11 32.09
N VAL A 176 1.20 -1.80 30.95
CA VAL A 176 0.38 -1.40 29.79
C VAL A 176 -0.86 -2.30 29.77
N GLN A 177 -2.03 -1.71 29.93
CA GLN A 177 -3.32 -2.39 29.91
C GLN A 177 -4.11 -1.95 28.70
N GLY A 178 -4.84 -2.87 28.07
CA GLY A 178 -5.61 -2.59 26.85
C GLY A 178 -6.73 -3.60 26.65
N ASN A 179 -7.79 -3.23 25.94
CA ASN A 179 -8.86 -4.17 25.56
C ASN A 179 -8.55 -4.97 24.28
N SER A 180 -7.49 -4.62 23.56
CA SER A 180 -6.96 -5.35 22.41
C SER A 180 -5.44 -5.27 22.35
N LEU A 181 -4.82 -6.14 21.54
CA LEU A 181 -3.39 -6.05 21.24
C LEU A 181 -3.00 -4.74 20.52
N SER A 182 -3.89 -4.19 19.69
CA SER A 182 -3.69 -2.91 19.04
C SER A 182 -3.66 -1.77 20.07
N ALA A 183 -4.58 -1.80 21.05
CA ALA A 183 -4.61 -0.84 22.15
C ALA A 183 -3.34 -0.92 23.03
N LEU A 184 -2.87 -2.13 23.32
CA LEU A 184 -1.61 -2.34 24.05
C LEU A 184 -0.41 -1.75 23.30
N SER A 185 -0.33 -1.99 21.99
CA SER A 185 0.76 -1.50 21.14
C SER A 185 0.73 0.03 21.01
N TYR A 186 -0.45 0.62 20.83
CA TYR A 186 -0.60 2.07 20.79
C TYR A 186 -0.31 2.73 22.16
N GLY A 187 -0.75 2.13 23.27
CA GLY A 187 -0.41 2.60 24.61
C GLY A 187 1.10 2.57 24.86
N LEU A 188 1.78 1.49 24.45
CA LEU A 188 3.23 1.42 24.45
C LEU A 188 3.85 2.54 23.61
N HIS A 189 3.35 2.78 22.40
CA HIS A 189 3.83 3.88 21.54
C HIS A 189 3.68 5.25 22.20
N ARG A 190 2.53 5.56 22.81
CA ARG A 190 2.34 6.83 23.53
C ARG A 190 3.37 7.05 24.62
N TYR A 191 3.68 6.01 25.39
CA TYR A 191 4.76 6.09 26.36
C TYR A 191 6.13 6.33 25.69
N LEU A 192 6.43 5.59 24.62
CA LEU A 192 7.72 5.68 23.93
C LEU A 192 7.93 7.04 23.26
N ALA A 193 6.93 7.53 22.52
CA ALA A 193 7.00 8.76 21.76
C ALA A 193 6.87 10.00 22.67
N ASP A 194 5.92 10.02 23.61
CA ASP A 194 5.60 11.22 24.40
C ASP A 194 6.50 11.38 25.63
N VAL A 195 7.01 10.27 26.18
CA VAL A 195 7.72 10.26 27.47
C VAL A 195 9.17 9.82 27.32
N ALA A 196 9.42 8.67 26.68
CA ALA A 196 10.79 8.19 26.47
C ALA A 196 11.52 8.89 25.30
N LEU A 197 10.77 9.63 24.49
CA LEU A 197 11.23 10.34 23.30
C LEU A 197 12.00 9.42 22.36
N VAL A 198 11.40 8.30 21.96
CA VAL A 198 11.93 7.40 20.94
C VAL A 198 10.81 6.87 20.06
N ASP A 199 11.10 6.66 18.77
CA ASP A 199 10.11 6.15 17.82
C ASP A 199 10.76 5.29 16.72
N ILE A 200 9.92 4.79 15.80
CA ILE A 200 10.25 4.21 14.52
C ILE A 200 9.82 5.19 13.42
N TYR A 201 10.68 5.40 12.43
CA TYR A 201 10.39 6.19 11.23
C TYR A 201 10.77 5.35 10.00
N TRP A 202 10.10 5.50 8.86
CA TRP A 202 10.33 4.65 7.68
C TRP A 202 11.75 4.75 7.16
N PHE A 203 12.28 5.96 7.00
CA PHE A 203 13.59 6.17 6.36
C PHE A 203 14.76 6.30 7.36
N VAL A 204 14.45 6.42 8.65
CA VAL A 204 15.45 6.47 9.74
C VAL A 204 15.54 5.13 10.47
N GLY A 205 14.51 4.28 10.36
CA GLY A 205 14.41 3.02 11.08
C GLY A 205 14.01 3.18 12.55
N SER A 206 14.19 2.11 13.32
CA SER A 206 13.83 2.07 14.73
C SER A 206 14.89 2.74 15.62
N GLN A 207 14.46 3.76 16.37
CA GLN A 207 15.26 4.42 17.40
C GLN A 207 14.90 3.96 18.82
N LEU A 208 14.01 2.96 18.95
CA LEU A 208 13.53 2.47 20.26
C LEU A 208 14.66 1.91 21.13
N HIS A 209 15.70 1.37 20.52
CA HIS A 209 16.89 0.86 21.20
C HIS A 209 17.70 1.95 21.93
N LEU A 210 17.44 3.23 21.63
CA LEU A 210 18.05 4.39 22.28
C LEU A 210 17.33 4.83 23.56
N ALA A 211 16.22 4.19 23.94
CA ALA A 211 15.45 4.56 25.13
C ALA A 211 16.34 4.61 26.39
N PRO A 212 16.19 5.65 27.24
CA PRO A 212 17.09 5.90 28.37
C PRO A 212 17.05 4.77 29.41
N THR A 213 18.14 4.64 30.16
CA THR A 213 18.24 3.71 31.30
C THR A 213 18.65 4.50 32.55
N PRO A 214 17.79 4.63 33.58
CA PRO A 214 16.43 4.08 33.68
C PRO A 214 15.42 4.79 32.76
N LEU A 215 14.31 4.12 32.46
CA LEU A 215 13.16 4.69 31.75
C LEU A 215 12.45 5.75 32.61
N PRO A 216 11.91 6.85 32.03
CA PRO A 216 11.25 7.90 32.81
C PRO A 216 9.92 7.39 33.37
N CYS A 217 9.73 7.53 34.69
CA CYS A 217 8.51 7.11 35.37
C CYS A 217 7.35 8.09 35.12
N LEU A 218 6.13 7.56 35.05
CA LEU A 218 4.91 8.34 34.94
C LEU A 218 4.44 8.80 36.32
N SER A 219 4.21 10.11 36.49
CA SER A 219 3.56 10.66 37.70
C SER A 219 2.04 10.43 37.68
N THR A 220 1.46 10.38 36.48
CA THR A 220 0.04 10.14 36.23
C THR A 220 -0.07 9.11 35.11
N PRO A 221 -0.97 8.11 35.21
CA PRO A 221 -1.19 7.17 34.12
C PRO A 221 -1.54 7.87 32.81
N LEU A 222 -0.99 7.37 31.69
CA LEU A 222 -1.45 7.74 30.35
C LEU A 222 -2.69 6.92 30.04
N THR A 223 -3.75 7.55 29.55
CA THR A 223 -4.99 6.87 29.18
C THR A 223 -5.47 7.38 27.83
N GLY A 224 -6.00 6.51 26.99
CA GLY A 224 -6.57 6.90 25.70
C GLY A 224 -7.63 5.93 25.21
N SER A 225 -8.48 6.42 24.32
CA SER A 225 -9.54 5.65 23.65
C SER A 225 -9.62 6.09 22.19
N SER A 226 -9.67 5.14 21.27
CA SER A 226 -9.92 5.44 19.86
C SER A 226 -11.33 6.02 19.69
N THR A 227 -11.50 6.84 18.67
CA THR A 227 -12.78 7.41 18.25
C THR A 227 -13.46 6.58 17.18
N VAL A 228 -12.69 5.75 16.48
CA VAL A 228 -13.12 4.84 15.44
C VAL A 228 -12.69 3.40 15.74
N GLU A 229 -13.43 2.44 15.20
CA GLU A 229 -13.14 1.01 15.35
C GLU A 229 -11.91 0.61 14.53
N ARG A 230 -11.83 1.08 13.27
CA ARG A 230 -10.84 0.63 12.29
C ARG A 230 -9.78 1.68 12.01
N ARG A 231 -8.52 1.25 11.95
CA ARG A 231 -7.41 2.02 11.41
C ARG A 231 -6.75 1.23 10.28
N TYR A 232 -6.95 1.69 9.05
CA TYR A 232 -6.65 0.96 7.82
C TYR A 232 -5.31 1.34 7.18
N HIS A 233 -4.65 0.38 6.55
CA HIS A 233 -3.43 0.58 5.75
C HIS A 233 -3.19 -0.62 4.81
N PHE A 234 -3.32 -0.54 3.49
CA PHE A 234 -2.55 0.29 2.55
C PHE A 234 -3.37 0.58 1.27
N ASN A 235 -2.85 1.39 0.35
CA ASN A 235 -3.29 1.30 -1.03
C ASN A 235 -2.80 -0.02 -1.65
N THR A 236 -3.56 -0.55 -2.60
CA THR A 236 -3.17 -1.67 -3.46
C THR A 236 -1.93 -1.32 -4.29
N VAL A 237 -1.82 -0.10 -4.82
CA VAL A 237 -0.65 0.29 -5.65
C VAL A 237 0.63 0.55 -4.84
N THR A 238 0.55 0.67 -3.50
CA THR A 238 1.74 0.70 -2.63
C THR A 238 2.59 -0.57 -2.79
N PHE A 239 1.95 -1.68 -3.16
CA PHE A 239 2.62 -2.95 -3.43
C PHE A 239 3.48 -2.95 -4.69
N SER A 240 3.30 -1.96 -5.57
CA SER A 240 4.15 -1.73 -6.73
C SER A 240 5.19 -0.65 -6.45
N TYR A 241 4.77 0.55 -6.03
CA TYR A 241 5.67 1.70 -5.96
C TYR A 241 6.62 1.70 -4.77
N THR A 242 6.31 0.96 -3.72
CA THR A 242 7.14 0.92 -2.51
C THR A 242 7.58 -0.50 -2.20
N THR A 243 6.64 -1.44 -2.09
CA THR A 243 6.96 -2.76 -1.49
C THR A 243 7.35 -3.84 -2.48
N ALA A 244 7.34 -3.55 -3.79
CA ALA A 244 7.59 -4.54 -4.84
C ALA A 244 8.88 -5.34 -4.64
N PHE A 245 9.91 -4.73 -4.05
CA PHE A 245 11.21 -5.37 -3.81
C PHE A 245 11.60 -5.43 -2.32
N TRP A 246 10.67 -5.19 -1.41
CA TRP A 246 10.93 -5.23 0.03
C TRP A 246 11.31 -6.61 0.54
N SER A 247 12.38 -6.68 1.33
CA SER A 247 12.80 -7.85 2.08
C SER A 247 11.88 -8.14 3.27
N TRP A 248 12.14 -9.24 4.00
CA TRP A 248 11.44 -9.50 5.26
C TRP A 248 11.76 -8.44 6.31
N GLU A 249 12.99 -7.93 6.33
CA GLU A 249 13.45 -6.93 7.29
C GLU A 249 12.71 -5.60 7.11
N ASP A 250 12.43 -5.21 5.87
CA ASP A 250 11.61 -4.03 5.53
C ASP A 250 10.17 -4.22 6.04
N TRP A 251 9.57 -5.38 5.75
CA TRP A 251 8.23 -5.72 6.25
C TRP A 251 8.17 -5.83 7.77
N GLU A 252 9.19 -6.37 8.43
CA GLU A 252 9.25 -6.47 9.89
C GLU A 252 9.28 -5.08 10.55
N LEU A 253 10.04 -4.13 9.97
CA LEU A 253 10.04 -2.75 10.41
C LEU A 253 8.67 -2.09 10.20
N GLN A 254 8.08 -2.28 9.02
CA GLN A 254 6.76 -1.73 8.70
C GLN A 254 5.66 -2.26 9.63
N LEU A 255 5.65 -3.57 9.92
CA LEU A 255 4.65 -4.18 10.80
C LEU A 255 4.80 -3.71 12.26
N ASP A 256 6.03 -3.55 12.75
CA ASP A 256 6.28 -2.97 14.08
C ASP A 256 5.83 -1.48 14.12
N TRP A 257 6.09 -0.71 13.05
CA TRP A 257 5.61 0.67 12.90
C TRP A 257 4.08 0.72 12.94
N MET A 258 3.41 -0.12 12.15
CA MET A 258 1.95 -0.20 12.09
C MET A 258 1.31 -0.52 13.44
N ALA A 259 1.87 -1.49 14.18
CA ALA A 259 1.35 -1.87 15.48
C ALA A 259 1.43 -0.72 16.48
N LEU A 260 2.56 0.00 16.51
CA LEU A 260 2.76 1.14 17.39
C LEU A 260 1.81 2.30 17.06
N ARG A 261 1.41 2.49 15.80
CA ARG A 261 0.40 3.50 15.42
C ARG A 261 -1.04 3.02 15.59
N GLY A 262 -1.25 1.83 16.15
CA GLY A 262 -2.57 1.27 16.38
C GLY A 262 -3.30 0.92 15.09
N ILE A 263 -2.61 0.65 13.98
CA ILE A 263 -3.24 0.08 12.79
C ILE A 263 -3.75 -1.32 13.15
N ASN A 264 -5.00 -1.62 12.79
CA ASN A 264 -5.64 -2.90 13.10
C ASN A 264 -6.31 -3.58 11.89
N LEU A 265 -6.41 -2.90 10.74
CA LEU A 265 -6.99 -3.46 9.51
C LEU A 265 -6.05 -3.25 8.31
N PRO A 266 -4.92 -3.97 8.23
CA PRO A 266 -4.01 -3.79 7.11
C PRO A 266 -4.26 -4.70 5.92
N LEU A 267 -3.95 -4.21 4.72
CA LEU A 267 -3.97 -4.97 3.48
C LEU A 267 -2.77 -5.92 3.42
N ALA A 268 -3.01 -7.18 3.07
CA ALA A 268 -1.99 -8.22 2.95
C ALA A 268 -2.06 -8.83 1.54
N TRP A 269 -1.33 -8.22 0.60
CA TRP A 269 -1.50 -8.43 -0.84
C TRP A 269 -0.27 -9.07 -1.54
N VAL A 270 0.82 -9.31 -0.80
CA VAL A 270 2.08 -9.86 -1.35
C VAL A 270 1.86 -11.30 -1.86
N GLY A 271 2.43 -11.62 -3.01
CA GLY A 271 2.51 -13.00 -3.52
C GLY A 271 1.17 -13.66 -3.88
N GLN A 272 0.08 -12.89 -4.05
CA GLN A 272 -1.24 -13.46 -4.38
C GLN A 272 -1.24 -14.21 -5.72
N GLU A 273 -0.31 -13.87 -6.62
CA GLU A 273 -0.11 -14.54 -7.92
C GLU A 273 0.03 -16.05 -7.75
N LYS A 274 0.61 -16.52 -6.63
CA LYS A 274 0.77 -17.95 -6.36
C LYS A 274 -0.58 -18.66 -6.33
N ILE A 275 -1.56 -18.09 -5.66
CA ILE A 275 -2.90 -18.68 -5.53
C ILE A 275 -3.65 -18.55 -6.86
N LEU A 276 -3.48 -17.42 -7.56
CA LEU A 276 -4.06 -17.23 -8.88
C LEU A 276 -3.56 -18.27 -9.90
N VAL A 277 -2.25 -18.49 -9.95
CA VAL A 277 -1.59 -19.52 -10.76
C VAL A 277 -2.15 -20.91 -10.44
N GLU A 278 -2.31 -21.25 -9.16
CA GLU A 278 -2.84 -22.55 -8.76
C GLU A 278 -4.32 -22.74 -9.17
N VAL A 279 -5.14 -21.69 -9.07
CA VAL A 279 -6.53 -21.69 -9.54
C VAL A 279 -6.60 -21.84 -11.06
N PHE A 280 -5.73 -21.15 -11.80
CA PHE A 280 -5.67 -21.27 -13.27
C PHE A 280 -5.18 -22.64 -13.74
N ARG A 281 -4.17 -23.22 -13.07
CA ARG A 281 -3.73 -24.59 -13.34
C ARG A 281 -4.83 -25.61 -13.07
N GLU A 282 -5.62 -25.41 -12.01
CA GLU A 282 -6.74 -26.31 -11.66
C GLU A 282 -7.78 -26.45 -12.78
N ILE A 283 -8.00 -25.38 -13.55
CA ILE A 283 -8.92 -25.40 -14.69
C ILE A 283 -8.27 -25.79 -16.02
N GLY A 284 -6.97 -26.10 -16.01
CA GLY A 284 -6.25 -26.62 -17.17
C GLY A 284 -5.54 -25.57 -18.04
N LEU A 285 -5.35 -24.34 -17.55
CA LEU A 285 -4.44 -23.39 -18.20
C LEU A 285 -2.99 -23.86 -18.04
N THR A 286 -2.21 -23.70 -19.11
CA THR A 286 -0.79 -24.04 -19.14
C THR A 286 0.04 -22.91 -18.55
N ASP A 287 1.25 -23.23 -18.10
CA ASP A 287 2.16 -22.23 -17.53
C ASP A 287 2.52 -21.11 -18.51
N ALA A 288 2.56 -21.39 -19.82
CA ALA A 288 2.81 -20.40 -20.85
C ALA A 288 1.63 -19.41 -21.00
N GLU A 289 0.39 -19.92 -20.96
CA GLU A 289 -0.81 -19.08 -21.01
C GLU A 289 -0.94 -18.19 -19.76
N ILE A 290 -0.62 -18.75 -18.59
CA ILE A 290 -0.62 -17.98 -17.34
C ILE A 290 0.50 -16.94 -17.35
N SER A 291 1.72 -17.32 -17.76
CA SER A 291 2.87 -16.41 -17.84
C SER A 291 2.60 -15.24 -18.77
N SER A 292 1.87 -15.45 -19.88
CA SER A 292 1.51 -14.38 -20.80
C SER A 292 0.56 -13.31 -20.21
N PHE A 293 -0.13 -13.64 -19.11
CA PHE A 293 -1.06 -12.75 -18.42
C PHE A 293 -0.41 -11.96 -17.28
N LEU A 294 0.59 -12.53 -16.59
CA LEU A 294 1.22 -11.90 -15.44
C LEU A 294 2.17 -10.77 -15.86
N SER A 295 2.12 -9.64 -15.15
CA SER A 295 3.06 -8.53 -15.36
C SER A 295 4.39 -8.72 -14.62
N GLY A 296 5.36 -7.85 -14.90
CA GLY A 296 6.61 -7.83 -14.16
C GLY A 296 6.43 -7.38 -12.69
N PRO A 297 7.39 -7.64 -11.79
CA PRO A 297 7.20 -7.46 -10.34
C PRO A 297 6.74 -6.05 -9.92
N ALA A 298 7.27 -5.03 -10.59
CA ALA A 298 6.99 -3.63 -10.29
C ALA A 298 5.60 -3.17 -10.77
N PHE A 299 4.84 -4.01 -11.48
CA PHE A 299 3.58 -3.64 -12.12
C PHE A 299 2.39 -4.52 -11.70
N GLN A 300 2.59 -5.38 -10.70
CA GLN A 300 1.59 -6.36 -10.28
C GLN A 300 0.29 -5.73 -9.80
N ALA A 301 0.33 -4.55 -9.16
CA ALA A 301 -0.89 -3.88 -8.70
C ALA A 301 -1.89 -3.60 -9.84
N TRP A 302 -1.42 -3.09 -10.98
CA TRP A 302 -2.27 -2.79 -12.14
C TRP A 302 -2.71 -4.04 -12.89
N ASN A 303 -1.93 -5.13 -12.81
CA ASN A 303 -2.37 -6.41 -13.35
C ASN A 303 -3.50 -7.03 -12.51
N ARG A 304 -3.43 -6.93 -11.19
CA ARG A 304 -4.48 -7.40 -10.28
C ARG A 304 -5.79 -6.63 -10.46
N PHE A 305 -5.70 -5.35 -10.81
CA PHE A 305 -6.84 -4.51 -11.19
C PHE A 305 -7.36 -4.72 -12.61
N GLY A 306 -6.67 -5.53 -13.44
CA GLY A 306 -7.04 -5.75 -14.83
C GLY A 306 -6.84 -4.53 -15.74
N ASN A 307 -6.05 -3.53 -15.32
CA ASN A 307 -5.69 -2.40 -16.18
C ASN A 307 -4.65 -2.82 -17.23
N ILE A 308 -3.73 -3.70 -16.83
CA ILE A 308 -2.69 -4.23 -17.70
C ILE A 308 -2.58 -5.75 -17.58
N GLN A 309 -2.02 -6.38 -18.61
CA GLN A 309 -1.62 -7.79 -18.58
C GLN A 309 -0.29 -7.98 -19.30
N GLY A 310 0.35 -9.10 -19.03
CA GLY A 310 1.64 -9.44 -19.61
C GLY A 310 2.78 -8.53 -19.12
N SER A 311 3.99 -8.91 -19.49
CA SER A 311 5.22 -8.30 -18.99
C SER A 311 6.06 -7.73 -20.13
N TRP A 312 6.88 -6.73 -19.83
CA TRP A 312 7.90 -6.18 -20.70
C TRP A 312 9.29 -6.35 -20.08
N GLY A 313 10.31 -6.53 -20.93
CA GLY A 313 11.68 -6.87 -20.51
C GLY A 313 11.91 -8.35 -20.18
N GLY A 314 10.87 -9.19 -20.19
CA GLY A 314 10.94 -10.63 -19.92
C GLY A 314 9.69 -11.14 -19.22
N ASP A 315 9.55 -12.47 -19.12
CA ASP A 315 8.45 -13.10 -18.38
C ASP A 315 8.72 -13.11 -16.87
N LEU A 316 7.67 -13.04 -16.05
CA LEU A 316 7.80 -13.15 -14.60
C LEU A 316 8.25 -14.55 -14.18
N PRO A 317 9.41 -14.71 -13.52
CA PRO A 317 9.85 -16.03 -13.08
C PRO A 317 8.93 -16.61 -11.99
N TYR A 318 8.52 -17.88 -12.11
CA TYR A 318 7.78 -18.56 -11.03
C TYR A 318 8.57 -18.63 -9.71
N SER A 319 9.90 -18.58 -9.77
CA SER A 319 10.80 -18.44 -8.61
C SER A 319 10.48 -17.20 -7.77
N TRP A 320 10.15 -16.08 -8.41
CA TRP A 320 9.70 -14.86 -7.75
C TRP A 320 8.36 -15.07 -7.06
N ILE A 321 7.38 -15.61 -7.79
CA ILE A 321 6.02 -15.88 -7.28
C ILE A 321 6.07 -16.73 -6.01
N ASP A 322 6.85 -17.82 -6.04
CA ASP A 322 7.03 -18.69 -4.87
C ASP A 322 7.68 -17.95 -3.69
N SER A 323 8.70 -17.13 -3.96
CA SER A 323 9.43 -16.40 -2.92
C SER A 323 8.58 -15.30 -2.27
N GLN A 324 7.75 -14.60 -3.06
CA GLN A 324 6.78 -13.62 -2.55
C GLN A 324 5.67 -14.29 -1.73
N PHE A 325 5.22 -15.49 -2.11
CA PHE A 325 4.24 -16.23 -1.32
C PHE A 325 4.79 -16.68 0.04
N GLU A 326 6.05 -17.12 0.10
CA GLU A 326 6.71 -17.44 1.38
C GLU A 326 6.91 -16.19 2.25
N LEU A 327 7.20 -15.04 1.63
CA LEU A 327 7.24 -13.76 2.33
C LEU A 327 5.86 -13.41 2.93
N GLN A 328 4.79 -13.55 2.15
CA GLN A 328 3.43 -13.26 2.60
C GLN A 328 3.00 -14.10 3.81
N LYS A 329 3.38 -15.39 3.86
CA LYS A 329 3.13 -16.24 5.04
C LYS A 329 3.75 -15.66 6.32
N LYS A 330 4.95 -15.06 6.22
CA LYS A 330 5.59 -14.39 7.36
C LYS A 330 4.87 -13.09 7.73
N ILE A 331 4.50 -12.29 6.73
CA ILE A 331 3.78 -11.01 6.92
C ILE A 331 2.45 -11.26 7.65
N VAL A 332 1.63 -12.16 7.13
CA VAL A 332 0.32 -12.50 7.69
C VAL A 332 0.43 -13.02 9.12
N ARG A 333 1.40 -13.90 9.39
CA ARG A 333 1.66 -14.40 10.74
C ARG A 333 1.97 -13.26 11.70
N ARG A 334 2.86 -12.34 11.31
CA ARG A 334 3.25 -11.21 12.14
C ARG A 334 2.12 -10.21 12.35
N MET A 335 1.27 -9.97 11.34
CA MET A 335 0.05 -9.16 11.49
C MET A 335 -0.83 -9.71 12.61
N ILE A 336 -1.09 -11.03 12.62
CA ILE A 336 -1.90 -11.69 13.65
C ILE A 336 -1.24 -11.62 15.03
N GLU A 337 0.07 -11.88 15.11
CA GLU A 337 0.86 -11.78 16.35
C GLU A 337 0.78 -10.37 16.98
N LEU A 338 0.66 -9.33 16.15
CA LEU A 338 0.53 -7.93 16.57
C LEU A 338 -0.94 -7.48 16.73
N GLY A 339 -1.91 -8.39 16.54
CA GLY A 339 -3.33 -8.11 16.74
C GLY A 339 -4.03 -7.38 15.60
N MET A 340 -3.46 -7.42 14.40
CA MET A 340 -4.07 -6.88 13.20
C MET A 340 -4.97 -7.93 12.54
N THR A 341 -6.04 -7.49 11.89
CA THR A 341 -6.88 -8.30 11.00
C THR A 341 -6.42 -8.09 9.56
N PRO A 342 -5.72 -9.04 8.92
CA PRO A 342 -5.31 -8.88 7.52
C PRO A 342 -6.52 -8.81 6.60
N VAL A 343 -6.52 -7.87 5.66
CA VAL A 343 -7.41 -7.90 4.50
C VAL A 343 -6.72 -8.72 3.42
N LEU A 344 -7.36 -9.81 3.00
CA LEU A 344 -6.83 -10.71 1.98
C LEU A 344 -7.42 -10.41 0.60
N PRO A 345 -6.71 -10.67 -0.52
CA PRO A 345 -7.29 -10.54 -1.85
C PRO A 345 -8.42 -11.55 -2.09
N ALA A 346 -9.24 -11.29 -3.10
CA ALA A 346 -10.19 -12.23 -3.67
C ALA A 346 -10.04 -12.30 -5.20
N PHE A 347 -10.67 -13.28 -5.85
CA PHE A 347 -10.62 -13.43 -7.29
C PHE A 347 -11.43 -12.30 -7.96
N THR A 348 -10.76 -11.42 -8.71
CA THR A 348 -11.38 -10.22 -9.27
C THR A 348 -12.22 -10.49 -10.52
N GLY A 349 -11.95 -11.59 -11.23
CA GLY A 349 -12.59 -11.91 -12.52
C GLY A 349 -11.66 -11.75 -13.72
N PHE A 350 -10.51 -11.10 -13.57
CA PHE A 350 -9.53 -10.99 -14.66
C PHE A 350 -8.84 -12.33 -14.89
N VAL A 351 -8.80 -12.75 -16.16
CA VAL A 351 -8.34 -14.07 -16.58
C VAL A 351 -7.47 -13.98 -17.84
N PRO A 352 -6.54 -14.92 -18.07
CA PRO A 352 -5.77 -14.97 -19.30
C PRO A 352 -6.66 -15.09 -20.54
N ARG A 353 -6.26 -14.48 -21.66
CA ARG A 353 -7.00 -14.55 -22.94
C ARG A 353 -7.31 -15.98 -23.40
N ALA A 354 -6.47 -16.94 -23.01
CA ALA A 354 -6.64 -18.37 -23.30
C ALA A 354 -7.79 -19.05 -22.52
N ILE A 355 -8.52 -18.32 -21.66
CA ILE A 355 -9.60 -18.87 -20.84
C ILE A 355 -10.66 -19.61 -21.67
N SER A 356 -10.96 -19.15 -22.88
CA SER A 356 -11.93 -19.77 -23.79
C SER A 356 -11.53 -21.19 -24.23
N ARG A 357 -10.25 -21.56 -24.15
CA ARG A 357 -9.80 -22.94 -24.43
C ARG A 357 -10.29 -23.91 -23.35
N VAL A 358 -10.27 -23.48 -22.09
CA VAL A 358 -10.59 -24.33 -20.93
C VAL A 358 -12.03 -24.16 -20.45
N LEU A 359 -12.62 -22.99 -20.69
CA LEU A 359 -14.01 -22.64 -20.39
C LEU A 359 -14.68 -22.06 -21.65
N PRO A 360 -14.98 -22.88 -22.68
CA PRO A 360 -15.46 -22.39 -23.99
C PRO A 360 -16.85 -21.74 -23.96
N ASN A 361 -17.63 -21.98 -22.91
CA ASN A 361 -18.97 -21.42 -22.74
C ASN A 361 -19.01 -20.31 -21.67
N ALA A 362 -17.84 -19.88 -21.15
CA ALA A 362 -17.80 -18.83 -20.15
C ALA A 362 -18.24 -17.48 -20.75
N THR A 363 -19.06 -16.76 -20.00
CA THR A 363 -19.43 -15.38 -20.32
C THR A 363 -18.27 -14.47 -19.96
N VAL A 364 -17.56 -13.99 -20.97
CA VAL A 364 -16.43 -13.07 -20.81
C VAL A 364 -16.65 -11.80 -21.62
N VAL A 365 -16.14 -10.69 -21.10
CA VAL A 365 -16.02 -9.40 -21.80
C VAL A 365 -14.56 -8.97 -21.77
N ASN A 366 -14.14 -8.07 -22.65
CA ASN A 366 -12.82 -7.45 -22.56
C ASN A 366 -12.95 -6.08 -21.89
N GLY A 367 -12.01 -5.76 -21.00
CA GLY A 367 -11.88 -4.44 -20.40
C GLY A 367 -11.50 -3.36 -21.42
N SER A 368 -11.53 -2.12 -20.95
CA SER A 368 -11.12 -0.93 -21.72
C SER A 368 -9.62 -0.89 -21.97
N GLN A 369 -9.22 -0.21 -23.04
CA GLN A 369 -7.80 0.11 -23.29
C GLN A 369 -7.35 1.17 -22.30
N TRP A 370 -6.40 0.82 -21.44
CA TRP A 370 -5.97 1.70 -20.36
C TRP A 370 -4.67 2.45 -20.72
N SER A 371 -4.67 3.77 -20.48
CA SER A 371 -3.50 4.67 -20.59
C SER A 371 -2.67 4.55 -21.87
N GLY A 372 -3.30 4.25 -23.00
CA GLY A 372 -2.62 4.17 -24.30
C GLY A 372 -1.73 2.94 -24.49
N PHE A 373 -1.81 1.95 -23.61
CA PHE A 373 -1.12 0.67 -23.78
C PHE A 373 -1.59 -0.07 -25.03
N ASP A 374 -0.67 -0.73 -25.71
CA ASP A 374 -1.00 -1.67 -26.79
C ASP A 374 -1.93 -2.76 -26.26
N GLU A 375 -2.92 -3.20 -27.06
CA GLU A 375 -3.92 -4.19 -26.65
C GLU A 375 -3.31 -5.48 -26.10
N ARG A 376 -2.09 -5.84 -26.50
CA ARG A 376 -1.40 -7.01 -25.93
C ARG A 376 -1.07 -6.86 -24.45
N TYR A 377 -1.05 -5.64 -23.93
CA TYR A 377 -0.69 -5.29 -22.55
C TYR A 377 -1.84 -4.71 -21.72
N THR A 378 -3.05 -4.64 -22.28
CA THR A 378 -4.27 -4.15 -21.60
C THR A 378 -5.47 -4.88 -22.18
N ASN A 379 -6.69 -4.34 -22.12
CA ASN A 379 -7.91 -5.01 -22.57
C ASN A 379 -8.03 -6.43 -21.97
N ASP A 380 -7.86 -6.51 -20.64
CA ASP A 380 -7.88 -7.76 -19.92
C ASP A 380 -9.22 -8.47 -20.12
N THR A 381 -9.15 -9.79 -20.29
CA THR A 381 -10.36 -10.60 -20.38
C THR A 381 -10.95 -10.73 -18.98
N PHE A 382 -12.21 -10.32 -18.85
CA PHE A 382 -12.96 -10.30 -17.60
C PHE A 382 -14.06 -11.36 -17.66
N LEU A 383 -14.00 -12.32 -16.74
CA LEU A 383 -15.05 -13.31 -16.50
C LEU A 383 -16.18 -12.62 -15.74
N GLU A 384 -17.35 -12.54 -16.35
CA GLU A 384 -18.50 -11.87 -15.76
C GLU A 384 -18.96 -12.61 -14.48
N PRO A 385 -19.29 -11.89 -13.38
CA PRO A 385 -19.75 -12.51 -12.15
C PRO A 385 -21.03 -13.34 -12.29
N PHE A 386 -21.81 -13.10 -13.35
CA PHE A 386 -23.00 -13.89 -13.68
C PHE A 386 -22.67 -15.32 -14.12
N ASP A 387 -21.44 -15.56 -14.57
CA ASP A 387 -21.02 -16.88 -15.01
C ASP A 387 -20.81 -17.80 -13.79
N PRO A 388 -21.37 -19.02 -13.77
CA PRO A 388 -21.17 -19.96 -12.66
C PRO A 388 -19.69 -20.29 -12.39
N SER A 389 -18.83 -20.16 -13.40
CA SER A 389 -17.39 -20.35 -13.28
C SER A 389 -16.77 -19.32 -12.34
N PHE A 390 -17.24 -18.06 -12.33
CA PHE A 390 -16.74 -17.03 -11.42
C PHE A 390 -16.83 -17.48 -9.97
N THR A 391 -18.02 -17.94 -9.55
CA THR A 391 -18.27 -18.45 -8.19
C THR A 391 -17.40 -19.68 -7.87
N ARG A 392 -17.19 -20.57 -8.85
CA ARG A 392 -16.31 -21.73 -8.68
C ARG A 392 -14.85 -21.30 -8.44
N LEU A 393 -14.33 -20.36 -9.23
CA LEU A 393 -12.96 -19.85 -9.09
C LEU A 393 -12.78 -19.06 -7.79
N GLN A 394 -13.75 -18.23 -7.43
CA GLN A 394 -13.77 -17.48 -6.17
C GLN A 394 -13.67 -18.41 -4.96
N ARG A 395 -14.44 -19.51 -4.95
CA ARG A 395 -14.37 -20.53 -3.89
C ARG A 395 -13.01 -21.20 -3.85
N SER A 396 -12.47 -21.61 -5.00
CA SER A 396 -11.14 -22.24 -5.06
C SER A 396 -10.05 -21.29 -4.54
N PHE A 397 -10.10 -20.02 -4.94
CA PHE A 397 -9.15 -18.98 -4.52
C PHE A 397 -9.15 -18.77 -2.99
N ILE A 398 -10.33 -18.57 -2.39
CA ILE A 398 -10.45 -18.38 -0.93
C ILE A 398 -10.10 -19.66 -0.16
N GLN A 399 -10.47 -20.85 -0.65
CA GLN A 399 -10.11 -22.11 0.00
C GLN A 399 -8.60 -22.34 0.01
N LYS A 400 -7.89 -22.04 -1.09
CA LYS A 400 -6.43 -22.11 -1.13
C LYS A 400 -5.77 -21.10 -0.18
N GLN A 401 -6.34 -19.88 -0.07
CA GLN A 401 -5.89 -18.91 0.93
C GLN A 401 -6.07 -19.41 2.36
N GLN A 402 -7.25 -19.95 2.70
CA GLN A 402 -7.53 -20.54 4.01
C GLN A 402 -6.62 -21.73 4.29
N ALA A 403 -6.28 -22.54 3.29
CA ALA A 403 -5.31 -23.63 3.44
C ALA A 403 -3.89 -23.11 3.71
N ALA A 404 -3.50 -21.98 3.10
CA ALA A 404 -2.18 -21.40 3.24
C ALA A 404 -1.99 -20.63 4.56
N TYR A 405 -3.01 -19.88 4.98
CA TYR A 405 -2.91 -18.92 6.09
C TYR A 405 -3.75 -19.29 7.31
N GLY A 406 -4.72 -20.20 7.16
CA GLY A 406 -5.77 -20.48 8.14
C GLY A 406 -7.00 -19.58 7.97
N ASN A 407 -8.03 -19.82 8.79
CA ASN A 407 -9.21 -18.95 8.85
C ASN A 407 -8.91 -17.75 9.77
N ILE A 408 -8.27 -16.73 9.21
CA ILE A 408 -7.67 -15.61 9.95
C ILE A 408 -8.40 -14.27 9.77
N THR A 409 -9.28 -14.19 8.79
CA THR A 409 -10.05 -12.99 8.44
C THR A 409 -11.30 -13.40 7.71
N HIS A 410 -12.27 -12.49 7.70
CA HIS A 410 -13.46 -12.55 6.84
C HIS A 410 -13.51 -11.36 5.89
N ILE A 411 -12.46 -10.55 5.82
CA ILE A 411 -12.44 -9.31 5.04
C ILE A 411 -11.59 -9.51 3.80
N TYR A 412 -12.20 -9.36 2.63
CA TYR A 412 -11.58 -9.61 1.34
C TYR A 412 -11.62 -8.36 0.46
N THR A 413 -10.47 -7.97 -0.11
CA THR A 413 -10.40 -6.89 -1.10
C THR A 413 -10.64 -7.43 -2.50
N LEU A 414 -11.48 -6.74 -3.27
CA LEU A 414 -11.82 -7.10 -4.65
C LEU A 414 -12.25 -5.83 -5.39
N ASP A 415 -11.55 -5.48 -6.46
CA ASP A 415 -11.82 -4.26 -7.23
C ASP A 415 -11.82 -4.59 -8.73
N GLN A 416 -12.95 -4.34 -9.41
CA GLN A 416 -13.18 -4.73 -10.81
C GLN A 416 -13.10 -3.54 -11.77
N TYR A 417 -13.48 -2.35 -11.31
CA TYR A 417 -13.62 -1.16 -12.17
C TYR A 417 -12.73 -0.01 -11.72
N ASN A 418 -11.58 -0.34 -11.11
CA ASN A 418 -10.56 0.66 -10.81
C ASN A 418 -9.95 1.17 -12.12
N GLU A 419 -10.40 2.33 -12.59
CA GLU A 419 -10.00 2.92 -13.89
C GLU A 419 -10.25 2.00 -15.11
N ASN A 420 -11.18 1.06 -14.96
CA ASN A 420 -11.72 0.27 -16.06
C ASN A 420 -13.18 0.59 -16.25
N ASP A 421 -13.63 0.64 -17.50
CA ASP A 421 -15.03 0.88 -17.82
C ASP A 421 -15.86 -0.41 -17.65
N PRO A 422 -17.00 -0.37 -16.94
CA PRO A 422 -17.94 -1.48 -16.95
C PRO A 422 -18.50 -1.71 -18.36
N TYR A 423 -18.86 -2.95 -18.68
CA TYR A 423 -19.40 -3.30 -20.00
C TYR A 423 -20.68 -2.54 -20.34
N SER A 424 -21.54 -2.28 -19.34
CA SER A 424 -22.71 -1.42 -19.47
C SER A 424 -22.85 -0.47 -18.28
N GLY A 425 -23.41 0.71 -18.55
CA GLY A 425 -23.83 1.67 -17.52
C GLY A 425 -25.30 1.53 -17.11
N ASP A 426 -25.98 0.47 -17.55
CA ASP A 426 -27.36 0.15 -17.16
C ASP A 426 -27.40 -0.21 -15.67
N LEU A 427 -28.40 0.33 -14.96
CA LEU A 427 -28.50 0.17 -13.51
C LEU A 427 -28.63 -1.30 -13.09
N ASP A 428 -29.43 -2.09 -13.83
CA ASP A 428 -29.59 -3.53 -13.56
C ASP A 428 -28.31 -4.31 -13.80
N TYR A 429 -27.50 -3.93 -14.80
CA TYR A 429 -26.19 -4.56 -15.03
C TYR A 429 -25.28 -4.30 -13.84
N LEU A 430 -25.08 -3.03 -13.47
CA LEU A 430 -24.20 -2.64 -12.36
C LEU A 430 -24.62 -3.28 -11.03
N HIS A 431 -25.93 -3.28 -10.74
CA HIS A 431 -26.49 -3.98 -9.59
C HIS A 431 -26.13 -5.46 -9.61
N ASN A 432 -26.39 -6.14 -10.73
CA ASN A 432 -26.21 -7.57 -10.80
C ASN A 432 -24.73 -7.95 -10.70
N VAL A 433 -23.79 -7.16 -11.27
CA VAL A 433 -22.35 -7.41 -11.16
C VAL A 433 -21.97 -7.51 -9.68
N THR A 434 -22.28 -6.46 -8.90
CA THR A 434 -22.01 -6.42 -7.46
C THR A 434 -22.72 -7.55 -6.73
N HIS A 435 -23.99 -7.80 -7.04
CA HIS A 435 -24.79 -8.83 -6.37
C HIS A 435 -24.17 -10.22 -6.54
N ASN A 436 -23.77 -10.59 -7.76
CA ASN A 436 -23.18 -11.89 -8.02
C ASN A 436 -21.74 -11.99 -7.49
N THR A 437 -20.97 -10.91 -7.52
CA THR A 437 -19.66 -10.84 -6.85
C THR A 437 -19.82 -11.08 -5.34
N TRP A 438 -20.76 -10.40 -4.68
CA TRP A 438 -21.05 -10.60 -3.26
C TRP A 438 -21.47 -12.04 -2.95
N LEU A 439 -22.44 -12.60 -3.70
CA LEU A 439 -22.85 -14.00 -3.52
C LEU A 439 -21.69 -14.98 -3.70
N SER A 440 -20.78 -14.71 -4.65
CA SER A 440 -19.61 -15.56 -4.87
C SER A 440 -18.68 -15.60 -3.65
N LEU A 441 -18.45 -14.44 -3.01
CA LEU A 441 -17.70 -14.31 -1.76
C LEU A 441 -18.40 -15.07 -0.63
N LYS A 442 -19.72 -14.86 -0.44
CA LYS A 442 -20.53 -15.56 0.57
C LYS A 442 -20.55 -17.08 0.37
N SER A 443 -20.44 -17.54 -0.89
CA SER A 443 -20.36 -18.97 -1.20
C SER A 443 -19.04 -19.62 -0.78
N ALA A 444 -18.00 -18.83 -0.61
CA ALA A 444 -16.68 -19.28 -0.17
C ALA A 444 -16.50 -19.10 1.34
N ASP A 445 -17.03 -18.00 1.88
CA ASP A 445 -17.03 -17.66 3.30
C ASP A 445 -18.37 -16.98 3.67
N PRO A 446 -19.25 -17.65 4.44
CA PRO A 446 -20.55 -17.10 4.83
C PRO A 446 -20.49 -15.82 5.66
N ASN A 447 -19.33 -15.45 6.20
CA ASN A 447 -19.12 -14.21 6.95
C ASN A 447 -18.35 -13.16 6.14
N ALA A 448 -18.12 -13.38 4.84
CA ALA A 448 -17.31 -12.49 4.02
C ALA A 448 -17.84 -11.05 4.04
N VAL A 449 -16.91 -10.12 4.29
CA VAL A 449 -17.06 -8.68 4.12
C VAL A 449 -16.19 -8.27 2.94
N TRP A 450 -16.80 -7.61 1.97
CA TRP A 450 -16.13 -7.09 0.80
C TRP A 450 -15.57 -5.69 1.08
N LEU A 451 -14.24 -5.59 1.17
CA LEU A 451 -13.53 -4.31 1.17
C LEU A 451 -13.38 -3.80 -0.28
N MET A 452 -13.88 -2.60 -0.59
CA MET A 452 -13.83 -2.03 -1.94
C MET A 452 -13.28 -0.60 -1.92
N GLN A 453 -12.44 -0.26 -2.90
CA GLN A 453 -11.95 1.11 -3.10
C GLN A 453 -13.02 1.97 -3.75
N GLY A 454 -13.31 3.14 -3.17
CA GLY A 454 -14.23 4.13 -3.73
C GLY A 454 -13.64 4.99 -4.87
N TRP A 455 -12.41 4.70 -5.32
CA TRP A 455 -11.68 5.52 -6.31
C TRP A 455 -12.43 5.67 -7.64
N LEU A 456 -13.06 4.59 -8.12
CA LEU A 456 -13.80 4.60 -9.38
C LEU A 456 -14.86 5.72 -9.44
N PHE A 457 -15.49 6.03 -8.31
CA PHE A 457 -16.51 7.07 -8.20
C PHE A 457 -15.91 8.47 -8.41
N TYR A 458 -14.64 8.67 -8.08
CA TYR A 458 -13.93 9.92 -8.35
C TYR A 458 -13.32 9.92 -9.76
N SER A 459 -12.52 8.90 -10.09
CA SER A 459 -11.68 8.89 -11.30
C SER A 459 -12.48 8.90 -12.60
N ASN A 460 -13.64 8.25 -12.62
CA ASN A 460 -14.59 8.32 -13.74
C ASN A 460 -15.96 8.84 -13.28
N SER A 461 -15.97 9.99 -12.61
CA SER A 461 -17.20 10.64 -12.12
C SER A 461 -18.23 10.98 -13.21
N HIS A 462 -17.80 11.07 -14.47
CA HIS A 462 -18.72 11.22 -15.60
C HIS A 462 -19.56 9.95 -15.83
N PHE A 463 -18.94 8.77 -15.77
CA PHE A 463 -19.66 7.51 -15.83
C PHE A 463 -20.42 7.24 -14.52
N TRP A 464 -19.76 7.42 -13.36
CA TRP A 464 -20.30 7.10 -12.04
C TRP A 464 -21.18 8.20 -11.45
N THR A 465 -22.34 8.40 -12.10
CA THR A 465 -23.43 9.23 -11.60
C THR A 465 -24.00 8.67 -10.29
N ASP A 466 -24.67 9.51 -9.50
CA ASP A 466 -25.21 9.08 -8.20
C ASP A 466 -26.18 7.89 -8.32
N GLU A 467 -26.99 7.82 -9.40
CA GLU A 467 -27.87 6.68 -9.66
C GLU A 467 -27.10 5.38 -9.94
N ARG A 468 -26.00 5.47 -10.70
CA ARG A 468 -25.14 4.31 -11.01
C ARG A 468 -24.35 3.86 -9.80
N VAL A 469 -23.82 4.79 -9.00
CA VAL A 469 -23.15 4.46 -7.73
C VAL A 469 -24.14 3.75 -6.80
N LYS A 470 -25.36 4.28 -6.67
CA LYS A 470 -26.40 3.67 -5.86
C LYS A 470 -26.76 2.25 -6.34
N ALA A 471 -26.99 2.07 -7.64
CA ALA A 471 -27.32 0.77 -8.21
C ALA A 471 -26.18 -0.24 -8.03
N TYR A 472 -24.94 0.18 -8.26
CA TYR A 472 -23.77 -0.67 -8.06
C TYR A 472 -23.62 -1.09 -6.60
N LEU A 473 -23.72 -0.16 -5.65
CA LEU A 473 -23.60 -0.49 -4.22
C LEU A 473 -24.79 -1.30 -3.70
N SER A 474 -26.00 -1.12 -4.25
CA SER A 474 -27.18 -1.84 -3.76
C SER A 474 -27.18 -3.33 -4.10
N GLY A 475 -26.26 -3.82 -4.94
CA GLY A 475 -26.10 -5.25 -5.19
C GLY A 475 -25.65 -6.03 -3.94
N VAL A 476 -24.96 -5.38 -3.00
CA VAL A 476 -24.73 -5.94 -1.66
C VAL A 476 -25.95 -5.63 -0.79
N GLU A 477 -26.79 -6.62 -0.53
CA GLU A 477 -28.07 -6.44 0.16
C GLU A 477 -27.91 -6.23 1.67
N GLU A 478 -26.85 -6.80 2.27
CA GLU A 478 -26.53 -6.64 3.68
C GLU A 478 -25.42 -5.59 3.85
N ASP A 479 -25.74 -4.43 4.42
CA ASP A 479 -24.79 -3.31 4.51
C ASP A 479 -23.47 -3.67 5.22
N GLN A 480 -23.53 -4.55 6.23
CA GLN A 480 -22.36 -5.00 6.98
C GLN A 480 -21.44 -5.96 6.21
N ASP A 481 -21.91 -6.52 5.09
CA ASP A 481 -21.10 -7.38 4.21
C ASP A 481 -20.23 -6.54 3.24
N MET A 482 -20.23 -5.21 3.34
CA MET A 482 -19.36 -4.32 2.55
C MET A 482 -18.67 -3.29 3.43
N LEU A 483 -17.43 -2.97 3.10
CA LEU A 483 -16.65 -1.91 3.74
C LEU A 483 -15.97 -1.05 2.67
N LEU A 484 -16.33 0.22 2.60
CA LEU A 484 -15.85 1.11 1.56
C LEU A 484 -14.63 1.90 2.04
N LEU A 485 -13.61 2.02 1.19
CA LEU A 485 -12.55 3.01 1.38
C LEU A 485 -12.89 4.27 0.59
N ASP A 486 -13.22 5.38 1.28
CA ASP A 486 -13.29 6.68 0.63
C ASP A 486 -11.86 7.18 0.39
N LEU A 487 -11.28 6.73 -0.73
CA LEU A 487 -9.84 6.60 -0.90
C LEU A 487 -9.07 7.91 -0.82
N PHE A 488 -9.70 9.04 -1.17
CA PHE A 488 -9.10 10.38 -1.27
C PHE A 488 -9.87 11.43 -0.46
N SER A 489 -10.26 11.07 0.77
CA SER A 489 -11.19 11.84 1.59
C SER A 489 -10.66 13.22 2.00
N GLU A 490 -9.35 13.40 2.08
CA GLU A 490 -8.75 14.68 2.46
C GLU A 490 -8.97 15.75 1.41
N SER A 491 -9.07 15.39 0.12
CA SER A 491 -9.20 16.36 -0.96
C SER A 491 -10.48 16.23 -1.78
N GLN A 492 -10.91 15.01 -2.09
CA GLN A 492 -12.03 14.72 -2.99
C GLN A 492 -12.96 13.66 -2.39
N PRO A 493 -13.55 13.92 -1.21
CA PRO A 493 -14.40 12.95 -0.52
C PRO A 493 -15.63 12.59 -1.36
N GLN A 494 -15.95 11.30 -1.43
CA GLN A 494 -17.12 10.79 -2.13
C GLN A 494 -18.30 10.50 -1.20
N TRP A 495 -18.05 10.37 0.12
CA TRP A 495 -19.08 10.08 1.12
C TRP A 495 -20.24 11.10 1.13
N GLN A 496 -19.99 12.37 0.82
CA GLN A 496 -21.03 13.42 0.87
C GLN A 496 -22.07 13.23 -0.23
N ARG A 497 -21.63 13.03 -1.48
CA ARG A 497 -22.57 12.85 -2.61
C ARG A 497 -23.27 11.50 -2.58
N THR A 498 -22.62 10.50 -2.01
CA THR A 498 -23.19 9.15 -1.83
C THR A 498 -24.03 9.02 -0.55
N GLN A 499 -24.29 10.12 0.15
CA GLN A 499 -25.08 10.14 1.39
C GLN A 499 -24.57 9.13 2.42
N SER A 500 -23.26 9.14 2.67
CA SER A 500 -22.56 8.19 3.52
C SER A 500 -22.63 6.75 2.98
N TYR A 501 -22.38 6.58 1.67
CA TYR A 501 -22.46 5.31 0.96
C TYR A 501 -23.78 4.56 1.19
N TYR A 502 -24.89 5.30 1.25
CA TYR A 502 -26.23 4.79 1.47
C TYR A 502 -26.40 3.90 2.71
N GLY A 503 -25.60 4.14 3.77
CA GLY A 503 -25.65 3.41 5.03
C GLY A 503 -24.56 2.36 5.21
N LYS A 504 -23.84 2.00 4.13
CA LYS A 504 -22.75 1.02 4.21
C LYS A 504 -21.57 1.55 5.04
N PRO A 505 -20.91 0.71 5.86
CA PRO A 505 -19.70 1.08 6.58
C PRO A 505 -18.61 1.58 5.63
N TRP A 506 -17.92 2.64 6.03
CA TRP A 506 -16.81 3.20 5.24
C TRP A 506 -15.69 3.75 6.11
N ILE A 507 -14.52 3.94 5.50
CA ILE A 507 -13.29 4.46 6.11
C ILE A 507 -12.87 5.73 5.39
N TRP A 508 -12.65 6.80 6.16
CA TRP A 508 -12.09 8.05 5.67
C TRP A 508 -10.59 7.86 5.45
N CYS A 509 -10.13 7.93 4.20
CA CYS A 509 -8.74 7.64 3.86
C CYS A 509 -7.98 8.87 3.38
N GLN A 510 -6.71 8.96 3.77
CA GLN A 510 -5.75 9.91 3.23
C GLN A 510 -4.93 9.26 2.12
N LEU A 511 -5.14 9.70 0.88
CA LEU A 511 -4.37 9.28 -0.29
C LEU A 511 -3.01 9.99 -0.30
N HIS A 512 -3.00 11.31 -0.27
CA HIS A 512 -1.84 12.20 -0.16
C HIS A 512 -0.81 12.10 -1.30
N ASP A 513 -0.17 10.95 -1.48
CA ASP A 513 0.88 10.69 -2.47
C ASP A 513 0.38 9.83 -3.63
N TYR A 514 0.88 10.15 -4.82
CA TYR A 514 0.62 9.47 -6.09
C TYR A 514 1.96 9.08 -6.73
N GLY A 515 2.10 7.84 -7.19
CA GLY A 515 3.31 7.31 -7.83
C GLY A 515 4.56 7.22 -6.94
N GLY A 516 4.47 7.54 -5.64
CA GLY A 516 5.66 7.83 -4.84
C GLY A 516 6.39 9.06 -5.38
N ASN A 517 5.69 10.18 -5.58
CA ASN A 517 6.34 11.40 -6.06
C ASN A 517 6.95 12.15 -4.87
N MET A 518 8.20 12.61 -5.00
CA MET A 518 8.90 13.25 -3.89
C MET A 518 8.59 14.75 -3.82
N GLY A 519 8.01 15.20 -2.71
CA GLY A 519 7.73 16.61 -2.45
C GLY A 519 7.24 16.84 -1.04
N LEU A 520 7.47 18.04 -0.50
CA LEU A 520 6.92 18.44 0.79
C LEU A 520 5.48 18.92 0.60
N TYR A 521 4.53 18.16 1.11
CA TYR A 521 3.11 18.40 0.91
C TYR A 521 2.26 17.87 2.08
N GLY A 522 1.17 18.58 2.38
CA GLY A 522 0.16 18.11 3.31
C GLY A 522 -1.07 19.01 3.36
N GLN A 523 -2.12 18.50 3.99
CA GLN A 523 -3.34 19.22 4.29
C GLN A 523 -3.69 19.04 5.78
N VAL A 524 -2.86 19.59 6.67
CA VAL A 524 -2.98 19.40 8.14
C VAL A 524 -4.38 19.70 8.67
N MET A 525 -5.07 20.69 8.11
CA MET A 525 -6.43 21.02 8.52
C MET A 525 -7.44 19.95 8.09
N ASN A 526 -7.26 19.33 6.92
CA ASN A 526 -8.21 18.36 6.40
C ASN A 526 -8.12 17.03 7.16
N VAL A 527 -6.90 16.58 7.48
CA VAL A 527 -6.68 15.35 8.26
C VAL A 527 -7.04 15.48 9.75
N THR A 528 -7.22 16.71 10.26
CA THR A 528 -7.64 16.96 11.65
C THR A 528 -9.09 17.39 11.75
N VAL A 529 -9.43 18.54 11.17
CA VAL A 529 -10.77 19.15 11.25
C VAL A 529 -11.77 18.38 10.39
N ASN A 530 -11.50 18.19 9.09
CA ASN A 530 -12.49 17.59 8.19
C ASN A 530 -12.73 16.11 8.53
N ALA A 531 -11.69 15.35 8.92
CA ALA A 531 -11.85 13.98 9.40
C ALA A 531 -12.76 13.90 10.65
N THR A 532 -12.59 14.80 11.61
CA THR A 532 -13.45 14.87 12.81
C THR A 532 -14.88 15.29 12.47
N GLN A 533 -15.05 16.22 11.52
CA GLN A 533 -16.37 16.63 11.05
C GLN A 533 -17.11 15.50 10.31
N ALA A 534 -16.41 14.73 9.48
CA ALA A 534 -16.97 13.56 8.82
C ALA A 534 -17.45 12.52 9.84
N LEU A 535 -16.66 12.26 10.89
CA LEU A 535 -17.04 11.36 11.98
C LEU A 535 -18.26 11.84 12.76
N ALA A 536 -18.42 13.15 12.94
CA ALA A 536 -19.60 13.71 13.60
C ALA A 536 -20.84 13.72 12.69
N ALA A 537 -20.67 13.66 11.36
CA ALA A 537 -21.74 13.81 10.38
C ALA A 537 -22.24 12.48 9.80
N SER A 538 -21.55 11.36 10.07
CA SER A 538 -21.82 10.05 9.47
C SER A 538 -21.82 8.96 10.53
N ASP A 539 -22.96 8.28 10.68
CA ASP A 539 -23.09 7.12 11.58
C ASP A 539 -22.44 5.84 10.98
N SER A 540 -22.17 5.81 9.67
CA SER A 540 -21.53 4.68 8.99
C SER A 540 -20.02 4.85 8.77
N LEU A 541 -19.42 5.94 9.24
CA LEU A 541 -17.96 6.10 9.26
C LEU A 541 -17.37 5.26 10.41
N VAL A 542 -16.66 4.18 10.07
CA VAL A 542 -16.15 3.21 11.05
C VAL A 542 -14.63 3.28 11.24
N GLY A 543 -13.91 4.07 10.45
CA GLY A 543 -12.46 4.08 10.48
C GLY A 543 -11.78 5.26 9.81
N PHE A 544 -10.51 5.44 10.14
CA PHE A 544 -9.56 6.29 9.41
C PHE A 544 -8.48 5.42 8.74
N GLY A 545 -7.96 5.82 7.59
CA GLY A 545 -7.06 4.98 6.80
C GLY A 545 -5.96 5.75 6.07
N LEU A 546 -4.86 5.05 5.81
CA LEU A 546 -3.76 5.54 4.98
C LEU A 546 -3.72 4.77 3.65
N THR A 547 -3.86 5.51 2.55
CA THR A 547 -4.03 4.96 1.20
C THR A 547 -3.08 5.59 0.19
N MET A 548 -1.90 6.06 0.61
CA MET A 548 -0.88 6.57 -0.31
C MET A 548 -0.41 5.56 -1.34
N GLU A 549 -0.18 6.03 -2.57
CA GLU A 549 0.34 5.16 -3.61
C GLU A 549 1.80 4.76 -3.36
N GLY A 550 2.61 5.66 -2.80
CA GLY A 550 3.98 5.37 -2.37
C GLY A 550 4.32 5.99 -1.01
N GLN A 551 5.30 5.40 -0.32
CA GLN A 551 5.92 5.97 0.86
C GLN A 551 7.20 6.72 0.45
N GLU A 552 7.17 8.06 0.43
CA GLU A 552 8.29 8.90 -0.05
C GLU A 552 8.57 10.13 0.84
N GLY A 553 8.29 10.00 2.14
CA GLY A 553 8.52 11.06 3.15
C GLY A 553 7.22 11.54 3.76
N ASN A 554 7.19 12.79 4.24
CA ASN A 554 6.00 13.43 4.83
C ASN A 554 5.37 12.66 6.02
N GLU A 555 6.15 11.81 6.71
CA GLU A 555 5.71 10.90 7.78
C GLU A 555 4.77 11.54 8.81
N ILE A 556 5.04 12.79 9.19
CA ILE A 556 4.24 13.55 10.15
C ILE A 556 2.76 13.68 9.74
N MET A 557 2.47 13.72 8.44
CA MET A 557 1.11 13.83 7.92
C MET A 557 0.32 12.55 8.14
N TYR A 558 0.97 11.40 8.00
CA TYR A 558 0.35 10.10 8.19
C TYR A 558 0.18 9.78 9.68
N ASP A 559 1.20 10.07 10.49
CA ASP A 559 1.11 9.93 11.95
C ASP A 559 0.02 10.87 12.52
N LEU A 560 -0.16 12.08 11.95
CA LEU A 560 -1.21 13.02 12.39
C LEU A 560 -2.63 12.46 12.21
N LEU A 561 -2.95 11.82 11.08
CA LEU A 561 -4.26 11.21 10.88
C LEU A 561 -4.47 10.02 11.83
N LEU A 562 -3.44 9.19 11.99
CA LEU A 562 -3.52 8.03 12.88
C LEU A 562 -3.69 8.46 14.34
N ASP A 563 -3.02 9.52 14.79
CA ASP A 563 -3.23 10.10 16.12
C ASP A 563 -4.60 10.80 16.24
N GLN A 564 -5.12 11.39 15.15
CA GLN A 564 -6.48 11.94 15.12
C GLN A 564 -7.55 10.86 15.37
N ALA A 565 -7.28 9.59 15.02
CA ALA A 565 -8.15 8.45 15.34
C ALA A 565 -8.29 8.18 16.86
N TRP A 566 -7.51 8.85 17.70
CA TRP A 566 -7.53 8.77 19.17
C TRP A 566 -7.97 10.08 19.82
N SER A 567 -8.42 11.05 19.03
CA SER A 567 -8.91 12.35 19.52
C SER A 567 -10.28 12.67 18.95
N ARG A 568 -11.25 12.97 19.83
CA ARG A 568 -12.59 13.43 19.43
C ARG A 568 -12.62 14.88 18.97
N GLN A 569 -11.55 15.62 19.22
CA GLN A 569 -11.40 17.02 18.84
C GLN A 569 -10.26 17.14 17.82
N PRO A 570 -10.30 18.12 16.91
CA PRO A 570 -9.18 18.36 16.02
C PRO A 570 -7.88 18.59 16.81
N ILE A 571 -6.82 17.87 16.46
CA ILE A 571 -5.52 17.99 17.12
C ILE A 571 -4.95 19.40 16.94
N GLY A 572 -4.44 20.00 18.02
CA GLY A 572 -3.73 21.27 17.99
C GLY A 572 -2.36 21.13 17.31
N THR A 573 -2.31 21.44 16.01
CA THR A 573 -1.14 21.17 15.16
C THR A 573 0.15 21.90 15.58
N ASP A 574 0.02 23.07 16.22
CA ASP A 574 1.16 23.85 16.74
C ASP A 574 1.99 23.07 17.78
N ARG A 575 1.28 22.49 18.75
CA ARG A 575 1.88 21.65 19.79
C ARG A 575 2.31 20.31 19.23
N TYR A 576 1.49 19.69 18.39
CA TYR A 576 1.78 18.40 17.78
C TYR A 576 3.12 18.42 17.02
N PHE A 577 3.34 19.43 16.18
CA PHE A 577 4.62 19.59 15.46
C PHE A 577 5.79 19.87 16.40
N ARG A 578 5.58 20.63 17.50
CA ARG A 578 6.62 20.87 18.50
C ARG A 578 7.06 19.57 19.17
N ASP A 579 6.09 18.76 19.57
CA ASP A 579 6.33 17.47 20.23
C ASP A 579 6.98 16.47 19.24
N TRP A 580 6.55 16.46 17.98
CA TRP A 580 7.19 15.69 16.90
C TRP A 580 8.67 16.03 16.73
N VAL A 581 9.00 17.32 16.59
CA VAL A 581 10.38 17.80 16.44
C VAL A 581 11.25 17.40 17.63
N LYS A 582 10.67 17.44 18.84
CA LYS A 582 11.33 17.01 20.06
C LYS A 582 11.72 15.54 20.01
N THR A 583 10.75 14.66 19.73
CA THR A 583 10.97 13.21 19.68
C THR A 583 11.91 12.83 18.55
N ARG A 584 11.78 13.48 17.38
CA ARG A 584 12.56 13.17 16.18
C ARG A 584 14.04 13.53 16.29
N TYR A 585 14.40 14.64 16.93
CA TYR A 585 15.79 15.13 16.98
C TYR A 585 16.47 15.00 18.34
N SER A 586 15.75 14.61 19.38
CA SER A 586 16.33 14.36 20.71
C SER A 586 16.05 12.94 21.22
N PRO A 587 16.32 11.88 20.43
CA PRO A 587 15.98 10.53 20.83
C PRO A 587 16.73 10.07 22.09
N GLY A 588 16.06 9.29 22.93
CA GLY A 588 16.67 8.63 24.09
C GLY A 588 16.65 9.45 25.37
N GLY A 589 15.62 10.28 25.57
CA GLY A 589 15.35 10.93 26.85
C GLY A 589 16.40 11.97 27.28
N ARG A 590 17.24 12.47 26.36
CA ARG A 590 18.02 13.67 26.64
C ARG A 590 17.01 14.79 26.82
N ASN A 591 16.78 15.20 28.07
CA ASN A 591 15.84 16.25 28.45
C ASN A 591 16.38 17.63 28.02
N VAL A 592 16.64 17.80 26.73
CA VAL A 592 17.09 19.03 26.11
C VAL A 592 15.82 19.68 25.54
N ALA A 593 15.60 20.94 25.86
CA ALA A 593 14.54 21.70 25.23
C ALA A 593 14.73 21.67 23.70
N VAL A 594 13.64 21.60 22.94
CA VAL A 594 13.71 21.71 21.48
C VAL A 594 14.46 22.99 21.14
N LEU A 595 15.48 22.91 20.30
CA LEU A 595 16.12 24.12 19.78
C LEU A 595 15.07 24.91 19.02
N GLU A 596 14.82 26.15 19.45
CA GLU A 596 13.69 26.93 18.93
C GLU A 596 13.79 27.13 17.41
N ASP A 597 15.00 27.26 16.87
CA ASP A 597 15.25 27.32 15.42
C ASP A 597 14.71 26.08 14.68
N LEU A 598 14.90 24.87 15.22
CA LEU A 598 14.36 23.64 14.62
C LEU A 598 12.83 23.67 14.62
N TYR A 599 12.23 24.03 15.75
CA TYR A 599 10.78 24.12 15.81
C TYR A 599 10.25 25.18 14.84
N GLN A 600 10.84 26.37 14.80
CA GLN A 600 10.44 27.44 13.89
C GLN A 600 10.53 26.99 12.42
N ALA A 601 11.56 26.22 12.04
CA ALA A 601 11.66 25.65 10.70
C ALA A 601 10.46 24.75 10.38
N TRP A 602 10.13 23.82 11.28
CA TRP A 602 8.98 22.92 11.12
C TRP A 602 7.64 23.64 11.21
N ASP A 603 7.56 24.72 11.98
CA ASP A 603 6.37 25.56 12.08
C ASP A 603 6.11 26.33 10.77
N ILE A 604 7.18 26.77 10.09
CA ILE A 604 7.06 27.30 8.72
C ILE A 604 6.50 26.23 7.79
N LEU A 605 7.05 25.01 7.81
CA LEU A 605 6.53 23.90 6.98
C LEU A 605 5.06 23.61 7.30
N ARG A 606 4.71 23.55 8.58
CA ARG A 606 3.34 23.34 9.09
C ARG A 606 2.37 24.35 8.52
N LYS A 607 2.76 25.62 8.42
CA LYS A 607 1.90 26.71 7.93
C LYS A 607 1.88 26.83 6.40
N THR A 608 2.83 26.20 5.71
CA THR A 608 3.06 26.34 4.27
C THR A 608 2.92 25.01 3.54
N ALA A 609 4.02 24.29 3.29
CA ALA A 609 4.07 23.05 2.53
C ALA A 609 3.09 21.98 3.06
N TYR A 610 2.91 21.88 4.38
CA TYR A 610 2.00 20.92 5.02
C TYR A 610 0.58 21.43 5.21
N ASN A 611 0.26 22.67 4.83
CA ASN A 611 -1.09 23.23 4.96
C ASN A 611 -1.59 23.80 3.64
N ASN A 612 -1.65 22.95 2.62
CA ASN A 612 -2.30 23.31 1.38
C ASN A 612 -3.81 23.48 1.59
N THR A 613 -4.29 24.70 1.39
CA THR A 613 -5.72 25.04 1.40
C THR A 613 -6.27 25.28 -0.02
N ARG A 614 -5.41 25.21 -1.05
CA ARG A 614 -5.78 25.38 -2.45
C ARG A 614 -6.12 24.02 -3.07
N LEU A 615 -7.39 23.63 -2.95
CA LEU A 615 -7.89 22.34 -3.45
C LEU A 615 -8.02 22.23 -4.98
N THR A 616 -7.48 23.19 -5.73
CA THR A 616 -7.29 23.02 -7.18
C THR A 616 -6.05 22.20 -7.50
N SER A 617 -5.09 22.10 -6.59
CA SER A 617 -3.88 21.27 -6.70
C SER A 617 -3.79 20.39 -5.46
N THR A 618 -4.20 19.12 -5.57
CA THR A 618 -4.56 18.27 -4.42
C THR A 618 -3.60 17.13 -4.12
N ALA A 619 -2.42 17.10 -4.75
CA ALA A 619 -1.42 16.07 -4.56
C ALA A 619 -0.03 16.68 -4.34
N VAL A 620 0.94 15.82 -3.99
CA VAL A 620 2.36 16.20 -3.93
C VAL A 620 2.80 16.87 -5.23
N SER A 621 3.30 18.10 -5.13
CA SER A 621 3.79 18.86 -6.29
C SER A 621 5.06 18.23 -6.86
N LYS A 622 5.02 17.91 -8.14
CA LYS A 622 6.13 17.30 -8.88
C LYS A 622 7.14 18.35 -9.32
N SER A 623 8.43 18.04 -9.22
CA SER A 623 9.46 18.97 -9.67
C SER A 623 9.59 18.94 -11.18
N ILE A 624 9.59 20.11 -11.82
CA ILE A 624 9.57 20.19 -13.29
C ILE A 624 10.83 19.62 -13.96
N PHE A 625 11.94 19.46 -13.23
CA PHE A 625 13.14 18.82 -13.77
C PHE A 625 12.97 17.30 -13.96
N GLU A 626 12.03 16.69 -13.24
CA GLU A 626 11.68 15.26 -13.33
C GLU A 626 10.80 14.97 -14.53
N LEU A 627 10.18 15.99 -15.11
CA LEU A 627 9.35 15.85 -16.30
C LEU A 627 10.21 15.91 -17.56
N GLN A 628 9.74 15.27 -18.62
CA GLN A 628 10.28 15.44 -19.96
C GLN A 628 10.45 16.94 -20.30
N PRO A 629 11.68 17.40 -20.62
CA PRO A 629 11.94 18.80 -20.95
C PRO A 629 11.10 19.28 -22.13
N SER A 630 10.55 20.49 -22.01
CA SER A 630 9.71 21.12 -23.04
C SER A 630 9.82 22.64 -22.93
N MET A 631 9.49 23.35 -24.02
CA MET A 631 9.38 24.81 -24.05
C MET A 631 8.10 25.33 -23.39
N SER A 632 7.10 24.48 -23.17
CA SER A 632 5.80 24.87 -22.63
C SER A 632 5.16 23.75 -21.81
N GLY A 633 4.12 24.11 -21.06
CA GLY A 633 3.29 23.13 -20.35
C GLY A 633 3.92 22.52 -19.11
N LEU A 634 5.12 22.91 -18.65
CA LEU A 634 5.73 22.39 -17.41
C LEU A 634 5.25 23.10 -16.14
N LEU A 635 4.85 24.37 -16.23
CA LEU A 635 4.49 25.19 -15.08
C LEU A 635 2.99 25.16 -14.80
N ASN A 636 2.62 25.36 -13.53
CA ASN A 636 1.24 25.59 -13.07
C ASN A 636 0.24 24.48 -13.44
N ARG A 637 0.68 23.21 -13.52
CA ARG A 637 -0.25 22.07 -13.63
C ARG A 637 -0.99 21.88 -12.31
N THR A 638 -2.28 21.61 -12.39
CA THR A 638 -3.17 21.44 -11.23
C THR A 638 -3.89 20.08 -11.21
N GLY A 639 -4.03 19.42 -12.37
CA GLY A 639 -4.60 18.07 -12.49
C GLY A 639 -3.59 16.98 -12.22
N HIS A 640 -3.69 15.85 -12.92
CA HIS A 640 -2.71 14.75 -12.84
C HIS A 640 -1.28 15.29 -13.03
N HIS A 641 -0.36 14.92 -12.12
CA HIS A 641 0.98 15.49 -12.00
C HIS A 641 1.02 17.01 -11.80
N PRO A 642 0.52 17.52 -10.66
CA PRO A 642 0.54 18.95 -10.40
C PRO A 642 1.97 19.45 -10.26
N THR A 643 2.26 20.62 -10.84
CA THR A 643 3.55 21.32 -10.73
C THR A 643 3.39 22.69 -10.08
N THR A 644 2.16 23.06 -9.72
CA THR A 644 1.86 24.29 -8.99
C THR A 644 2.40 24.19 -7.57
N ILE A 645 3.23 25.16 -7.16
CA ILE A 645 3.65 25.33 -5.77
C ILE A 645 2.57 26.12 -5.03
N ASN A 646 2.04 25.56 -3.95
CA ASN A 646 0.92 26.13 -3.19
C ASN A 646 1.34 27.06 -2.03
N TYR A 647 2.63 27.36 -1.93
CA TYR A 647 3.24 28.19 -0.89
C TYR A 647 4.29 29.14 -1.52
N ASP A 648 4.77 30.12 -0.76
CA ASP A 648 5.90 30.96 -1.17
C ASP A 648 7.22 30.16 -1.05
N PRO A 649 7.96 29.91 -2.15
CA PRO A 649 9.23 29.20 -2.12
C PRO A 649 10.25 29.75 -1.12
N PHE A 650 10.21 31.05 -0.81
CA PHE A 650 11.11 31.64 0.18
C PHE A 650 10.90 31.08 1.60
N SER A 651 9.69 30.62 1.93
CA SER A 651 9.41 29.96 3.21
C SER A 651 10.30 28.72 3.42
N LEU A 652 10.59 27.98 2.35
CA LEU A 652 11.46 26.79 2.42
C LEU A 652 12.93 27.17 2.60
N VAL A 653 13.36 28.30 2.05
CA VAL A 653 14.70 28.86 2.29
C VAL A 653 14.85 29.27 3.75
N GLN A 654 13.84 29.94 4.33
CA GLN A 654 13.83 30.30 5.74
C GLN A 654 13.88 29.08 6.66
N ALA A 655 13.08 28.04 6.38
CA ALA A 655 13.13 26.79 7.13
C ALA A 655 14.51 26.13 7.05
N TRP A 656 15.11 26.09 5.85
CA TRP A 656 16.47 25.58 5.64
C TRP A 656 17.54 26.36 6.44
N GLN A 657 17.47 27.69 6.43
CA GLN A 657 18.38 28.56 7.17
C GLN A 657 18.27 28.32 8.68
N LEU A 658 17.06 28.17 9.20
CA LEU A 658 16.81 27.87 10.61
C LEU A 658 17.36 26.49 11.01
N MET A 659 17.21 25.47 10.16
CA MET A 659 17.84 24.16 10.40
C MET A 659 19.36 24.24 10.43
N ASN A 660 19.97 25.00 9.51
CA ASN A 660 21.41 25.20 9.49
C ASN A 660 21.91 26.02 10.70
N SER A 661 21.12 27.01 11.15
CA SER A 661 21.37 27.77 12.37
C SER A 661 21.33 26.87 13.61
N ALA A 662 20.32 25.99 13.72
CA ALA A 662 20.25 24.99 14.77
C ALA A 662 21.49 24.09 14.80
N ALA A 663 21.91 23.57 13.64
CA ALA A 663 23.09 22.71 13.51
C ALA A 663 24.42 23.44 13.76
N SER A 664 24.43 24.77 13.67
CA SER A 664 25.56 25.61 14.07
C SER A 664 25.60 25.82 15.60
N LYS A 665 24.44 25.90 16.25
CA LYS A 665 24.29 25.98 17.71
C LYS A 665 24.56 24.64 18.40
N ASP A 666 24.14 23.54 17.79
CA ASP A 666 24.38 22.17 18.25
C ASP A 666 24.91 21.30 17.10
N CYS A 667 26.23 21.12 17.08
CA CYS A 667 26.89 20.31 16.07
C CYS A 667 26.55 18.82 16.15
N SER A 668 25.96 18.33 17.24
CA SER A 668 25.56 16.93 17.37
C SER A 668 24.42 16.55 16.43
N LEU A 669 23.65 17.53 15.92
CA LEU A 669 22.62 17.31 14.90
C LEU A 669 23.18 16.67 13.61
N TRP A 670 24.42 16.96 13.23
CA TRP A 670 25.08 16.32 12.08
C TRP A 670 25.38 14.83 12.29
N SER A 671 25.17 14.31 13.50
CA SER A 671 25.24 12.87 13.79
C SER A 671 23.86 12.22 14.00
N GLN A 672 22.78 13.00 13.95
CA GLN A 672 21.41 12.51 14.12
C GLN A 672 20.83 12.08 12.77
N PRO A 673 20.51 10.78 12.56
CA PRO A 673 20.03 10.29 11.27
C PRO A 673 18.77 10.99 10.75
N ALA A 674 17.83 11.32 11.65
CA ALA A 674 16.62 12.05 11.28
C ALA A 674 16.91 13.47 10.79
N PHE A 675 17.83 14.19 11.45
CA PHE A 675 18.25 15.52 11.00
C PHE A 675 18.94 15.44 9.63
N LEU A 676 19.79 14.44 9.41
CA LEU A 676 20.45 14.23 8.12
C LEU A 676 19.45 13.94 6.99
N TYR A 677 18.43 13.13 7.25
CA TYR A 677 17.35 12.86 6.30
C TYR A 677 16.58 14.13 5.97
N ASP A 678 16.08 14.85 6.98
CA ASP A 678 15.24 16.03 6.77
C ASP A 678 16.02 17.18 6.11
N MET A 679 17.31 17.32 6.44
CA MET A 679 18.17 18.32 5.82
C MET A 679 18.41 18.02 4.33
N VAL A 680 18.47 16.75 3.92
CA VAL A 680 18.51 16.36 2.50
C VAL A 680 17.19 16.71 1.82
N ASP A 681 16.05 16.34 2.40
CA ASP A 681 14.73 16.55 1.78
C ASP A 681 14.37 18.04 1.64
N ILE A 682 14.64 18.84 2.67
CA ILE A 682 14.40 20.30 2.61
C ILE A 682 15.36 20.96 1.63
N THR A 683 16.64 20.55 1.59
CA THR A 683 17.58 21.07 0.58
C THR A 683 17.14 20.69 -0.84
N ARG A 684 16.68 19.46 -1.04
CA ARG A 684 16.10 18.98 -2.31
C ARG A 684 14.92 19.89 -2.72
N GLN A 685 13.98 20.15 -1.82
CA GLN A 685 12.83 21.01 -2.11
C GLN A 685 13.23 22.45 -2.45
N VAL A 686 14.20 23.03 -1.73
CA VAL A 686 14.74 24.37 -2.04
C VAL A 686 15.33 24.42 -3.45
N ILE A 687 16.15 23.43 -3.81
CA ILE A 687 16.76 23.35 -5.16
C ILE A 687 15.69 23.12 -6.23
N ALA A 688 14.71 22.24 -5.98
CA ALA A 688 13.60 21.99 -6.88
C ALA A 688 12.81 23.27 -7.18
N ASN A 689 12.51 24.06 -6.14
CA ASN A 689 11.82 25.34 -6.29
C ASN A 689 12.66 26.35 -7.08
N ALA A 690 13.99 26.40 -6.86
CA ALA A 690 14.90 27.28 -7.58
C ALA A 690 15.04 26.94 -9.08
N PHE A 691 14.77 25.69 -9.47
CA PHE A 691 14.78 25.28 -10.87
C PHE A 691 13.70 26.02 -11.70
N ILE A 692 12.55 26.35 -11.11
CA ILE A 692 11.42 27.01 -11.80
C ILE A 692 11.77 28.38 -12.39
N PRO A 693 12.31 29.36 -11.63
CA PRO A 693 12.69 30.64 -12.21
C PRO A 693 13.85 30.51 -13.20
N MET A 694 14.78 29.56 -13.01
CA MET A 694 15.87 29.32 -13.96
C MET A 694 15.36 28.77 -15.29
N TYR A 695 14.40 27.84 -15.27
CA TYR A 695 13.71 27.34 -16.45
C TYR A 695 12.92 28.46 -17.15
N THR A 696 12.19 29.28 -16.39
CA THR A 696 11.45 30.43 -16.95
C THR A 696 12.39 31.39 -17.68
N ASN A 697 13.57 31.68 -17.11
CA ASN A 697 14.56 32.53 -17.74
C ASN A 697 15.17 31.89 -19.00
N LEU A 698 15.43 30.57 -18.98
CA LEU A 698 15.87 29.82 -20.17
C LEU A 698 14.86 29.98 -21.31
N VAL A 699 13.58 29.72 -21.04
CA VAL A 699 12.48 29.82 -22.01
C VAL A 699 12.37 31.23 -22.57
N SER A 700 12.41 32.25 -21.71
CA SER A 700 12.36 33.65 -22.14
C SER A 700 13.56 34.04 -23.01
N THR A 701 14.77 33.60 -22.64
CA THR A 701 16.01 33.85 -23.40
C THR A 701 15.94 33.25 -24.80
N TYR A 702 15.49 31.99 -24.90
CA TYR A 702 15.32 31.31 -26.18
C TYR A 702 14.31 32.01 -27.09
N HIS A 703 13.14 32.38 -26.55
CA HIS A 703 12.13 33.12 -27.32
C HIS A 703 12.59 34.52 -27.76
N GLY A 704 13.48 35.15 -26.97
CA GLY A 704 14.15 36.39 -27.35
C GLY A 704 15.19 36.24 -28.46
N GLY A 705 15.51 35.01 -28.91
CA GLY A 705 16.51 34.73 -29.94
C GLY A 705 17.95 34.80 -29.44
N ALA A 706 18.16 34.89 -28.12
CA ALA A 706 19.49 34.91 -27.51
C ALA A 706 20.01 33.48 -27.26
N SER A 707 21.34 33.35 -27.12
CA SER A 707 21.95 32.06 -26.77
C SER A 707 21.56 31.65 -25.36
N VAL A 708 21.11 30.41 -25.22
CA VAL A 708 20.70 29.79 -23.94
C VAL A 708 21.84 29.12 -23.18
N SER A 709 23.09 29.21 -23.66
CA SER A 709 24.19 28.39 -23.16
C SER A 709 24.52 28.66 -21.69
N LYS A 710 24.40 29.92 -21.26
CA LYS A 710 24.62 30.32 -19.85
C LYS A 710 23.51 29.77 -18.95
N GLU A 711 22.26 29.99 -19.32
CA GLU A 711 21.07 29.54 -18.61
C GLU A 711 21.06 28.00 -18.50
N GLY A 712 21.35 27.32 -19.61
CA GLY A 712 21.48 25.87 -19.69
C GLY A 712 22.60 25.34 -18.80
N SER A 713 23.78 25.93 -18.86
CA SER A 713 24.91 25.53 -18.00
C SER A 713 24.58 25.66 -16.51
N ASN A 714 23.89 26.74 -16.12
CA ASN A 714 23.46 26.94 -14.75
C ASN A 714 22.42 25.89 -14.32
N LEU A 715 21.42 25.58 -15.15
CA LEU A 715 20.42 24.55 -14.86
C LEU A 715 21.06 23.18 -14.66
N ILE A 716 21.96 22.77 -15.58
CA ILE A 716 22.68 21.50 -15.45
C ILE A 716 23.56 21.49 -14.21
N GLN A 717 24.23 22.60 -13.89
CA GLN A 717 25.05 22.69 -12.68
C GLN A 717 24.22 22.58 -11.40
N LEU A 718 23.02 23.17 -11.37
CA LEU A 718 22.10 23.04 -10.23
C LEU A 718 21.68 21.58 -10.04
N LEU A 719 21.34 20.86 -11.13
CA LEU A 719 21.01 19.43 -11.06
C LEU A 719 22.18 18.55 -10.61
N ARG A 720 23.42 18.88 -11.00
CA ARG A 720 24.61 18.17 -10.48
C ARG A 720 24.78 18.36 -8.98
N ASP A 721 24.49 19.57 -8.49
CA ASP A 721 24.57 19.86 -7.06
C ASP A 721 23.42 19.18 -6.29
N LEU A 722 22.21 19.14 -6.87
CA LEU A 722 21.09 18.33 -6.35
C LEU A 722 21.47 16.85 -6.23
N ASP A 723 21.96 16.25 -7.30
CA ASP A 723 22.42 14.84 -7.32
C ASP A 723 23.48 14.59 -6.23
N SER A 724 24.39 15.55 -6.02
CA SER A 724 25.41 15.45 -4.99
C SER A 724 24.87 15.46 -3.56
N VAL A 725 23.78 16.20 -3.30
CA VAL A 725 23.08 16.26 -2.02
C VAL A 725 22.30 14.97 -1.79
N LEU A 726 21.49 14.55 -2.76
CA LEU A 726 20.69 13.33 -2.69
C LEU A 726 21.59 12.10 -2.47
N SER A 727 22.74 12.07 -3.14
CA SER A 727 23.71 10.99 -3.01
C SER A 727 24.36 10.89 -1.63
N THR A 728 24.09 11.76 -0.66
CA THR A 728 24.63 11.67 0.71
C THR A 728 23.82 10.74 1.62
N ASN A 729 22.57 10.43 1.26
CA ASN A 729 21.68 9.60 2.07
C ASN A 729 21.12 8.45 1.23
N GLU A 730 21.15 7.23 1.74
CA GLU A 730 20.75 6.03 0.98
C GLU A 730 19.27 5.98 0.60
N ASN A 731 18.41 6.66 1.36
CA ASN A 731 16.99 6.76 1.07
C ASN A 731 16.68 7.65 -0.15
N PHE A 732 17.68 8.38 -0.66
CA PHE A 732 17.55 9.25 -1.83
C PHE A 732 18.45 8.76 -2.97
N ARG A 733 18.66 7.44 -3.13
CA ARG A 733 19.56 6.88 -4.14
C ARG A 733 18.88 5.85 -5.02
N LEU A 734 19.08 5.99 -6.33
CA LEU A 734 18.66 5.00 -7.32
C LEU A 734 19.31 3.63 -7.07
N SER A 735 20.56 3.62 -6.61
CA SER A 735 21.28 2.39 -6.34
C SER A 735 20.64 1.57 -5.22
N THR A 736 19.97 2.19 -4.25
CA THR A 736 19.25 1.49 -3.18
C THR A 736 18.08 0.70 -3.77
N TRP A 737 17.24 1.37 -4.57
CA TRP A 737 16.11 0.73 -5.26
C TRP A 737 16.53 -0.41 -6.19
N ILE A 738 17.57 -0.19 -7.01
CA ILE A 738 18.10 -1.21 -7.91
C ILE A 738 18.68 -2.40 -7.13
N GLN A 739 19.39 -2.15 -6.02
CA GLN A 739 19.93 -3.24 -5.19
C GLN A 739 18.82 -4.07 -4.57
N SER A 740 17.74 -3.45 -4.08
CA SER A 740 16.57 -4.18 -3.57
C SER A 740 15.97 -5.06 -4.65
N ALA A 741 15.77 -4.55 -5.87
CA ALA A 741 15.23 -5.33 -6.99
C ALA A 741 16.13 -6.53 -7.34
N ARG A 742 17.43 -6.31 -7.50
CA ARG A 742 18.40 -7.37 -7.83
C ARG A 742 18.56 -8.40 -6.72
N SER A 743 18.30 -8.06 -5.45
CA SER A 743 18.50 -8.96 -4.30
C SER A 743 17.63 -10.22 -4.31
N TRP A 744 16.53 -10.16 -5.07
CA TRP A 744 15.60 -11.28 -5.23
C TRP A 744 15.99 -12.28 -6.32
N ALA A 745 16.97 -11.93 -7.15
CA ALA A 745 17.40 -12.76 -8.27
C ALA A 745 18.28 -13.94 -7.82
N ARG A 746 18.10 -15.08 -8.48
CA ARG A 746 18.94 -16.28 -8.29
C ARG A 746 20.15 -16.31 -9.21
N ASN A 747 20.12 -15.52 -10.28
CA ASN A 747 21.15 -15.43 -11.30
C ASN A 747 21.13 -14.05 -11.97
N ASP A 748 22.14 -13.75 -12.78
CA ASP A 748 22.29 -12.43 -13.41
C ASP A 748 21.14 -12.09 -14.39
N THR A 749 20.56 -13.08 -15.07
CA THR A 749 19.42 -12.86 -15.99
C THR A 749 18.17 -12.39 -15.25
N GLU A 750 17.82 -13.04 -14.13
CA GLU A 750 16.73 -12.57 -13.27
C GLU A 750 17.05 -11.18 -12.68
N ALA A 751 18.31 -10.94 -12.30
CA ALA A 751 18.73 -9.66 -11.72
C ALA A 751 18.59 -8.50 -12.72
N ASP A 752 19.00 -8.72 -13.97
CA ASP A 752 18.88 -7.74 -15.03
C ASP A 752 17.40 -7.48 -15.41
N PHE A 753 16.54 -8.51 -15.38
CA PHE A 753 15.09 -8.35 -15.57
C PHE A 753 14.44 -7.54 -14.44
N TYR A 754 14.78 -7.80 -13.18
CA TYR A 754 14.23 -7.04 -12.05
C TYR A 754 14.74 -5.59 -12.04
N GLU A 755 16.00 -5.35 -12.42
CA GLU A 755 16.52 -3.99 -12.60
C GLU A 755 15.81 -3.25 -13.74
N TYR A 756 15.56 -3.91 -14.87
CA TYR A 756 14.78 -3.32 -15.97
C TYR A 756 13.39 -2.87 -15.49
N ASN A 757 12.70 -3.73 -14.74
CA ASN A 757 11.40 -3.39 -14.13
C ASN A 757 11.50 -2.20 -13.18
N ALA A 758 12.49 -2.21 -12.28
CA ALA A 758 12.74 -1.16 -11.31
C ALA A 758 13.04 0.21 -11.97
N ARG A 759 13.79 0.21 -13.07
CA ARG A 759 14.10 1.39 -13.90
C ARG A 759 12.88 1.89 -14.67
N ASN A 760 12.19 0.98 -15.36
CA ASN A 760 11.05 1.32 -16.19
C ASN A 760 9.94 1.95 -15.34
N GLN A 761 9.60 1.36 -14.18
CA GLN A 761 8.52 1.87 -13.31
C GLN A 761 8.70 3.35 -12.92
N ILE A 762 9.93 3.76 -12.55
CA ILE A 762 10.22 5.12 -12.10
C ILE A 762 10.53 6.11 -13.24
N THR A 763 10.41 5.67 -14.49
CA THR A 763 10.67 6.48 -15.69
C THR A 763 9.54 6.32 -16.70
N LEU A 764 9.69 5.49 -17.73
CA LEU A 764 8.74 5.34 -18.84
C LEU A 764 7.42 4.68 -18.44
N TRP A 765 7.41 3.91 -17.36
CA TRP A 765 6.32 3.13 -16.78
C TRP A 765 5.74 2.02 -17.69
N GLY A 766 5.78 2.18 -19.00
CA GLY A 766 5.47 1.16 -20.00
C GLY A 766 6.57 1.02 -21.05
N PRO A 767 6.42 0.09 -22.01
CA PRO A 767 7.45 -0.23 -22.99
C PRO A 767 7.79 0.92 -23.95
N LYS A 768 6.90 1.91 -24.13
CA LYS A 768 7.10 3.06 -25.03
C LYS A 768 6.86 4.42 -24.34
N GLY A 769 6.78 4.47 -23.01
CA GLY A 769 6.53 5.72 -22.29
C GLY A 769 5.05 6.05 -22.12
N GLU A 770 4.20 5.03 -22.04
CA GLU A 770 2.73 5.16 -21.95
C GLU A 770 2.28 6.06 -20.79
N ILE A 771 2.99 6.01 -19.65
CA ILE A 771 2.72 6.86 -18.47
C ILE A 771 4.01 7.51 -17.99
N ASN A 772 4.71 8.15 -18.94
CA ASN A 772 6.03 8.70 -18.73
C ASN A 772 6.12 9.60 -17.48
N ASP A 773 7.20 9.37 -16.73
CA ASP A 773 7.56 9.98 -15.48
C ASP A 773 6.55 9.78 -14.34
N TYR A 774 5.43 9.04 -14.46
CA TYR A 774 4.36 9.02 -13.44
C TYR A 774 4.86 8.84 -12.01
N ALA A 775 5.73 7.85 -11.84
CA ALA A 775 6.37 7.48 -10.58
C ALA A 775 7.84 7.94 -10.52
N SER A 776 8.14 9.11 -11.07
CA SER A 776 9.48 9.70 -11.00
C SER A 776 9.94 9.89 -9.55
N LYS A 777 11.25 9.95 -9.37
CA LYS A 777 11.89 10.04 -8.05
C LYS A 777 12.99 11.08 -8.09
N GLN A 778 13.18 11.80 -7.01
CA GLN A 778 14.30 12.73 -6.87
C GLN A 778 15.46 12.01 -6.18
N TRP A 779 16.08 11.07 -6.88
CA TRP A 779 17.17 10.25 -6.36
C TRP A 779 18.53 10.59 -7.00
N GLY A 780 19.57 10.62 -6.17
CA GLY A 780 20.96 10.61 -6.62
C GLY A 780 21.24 9.39 -7.49
N GLY A 781 21.99 9.58 -8.56
CA GLY A 781 22.15 8.59 -9.62
C GLY A 781 21.04 8.67 -10.68
N LEU A 782 19.76 8.82 -10.30
CA LEU A 782 18.68 9.04 -11.28
C LEU A 782 18.75 10.46 -11.87
N VAL A 783 18.97 11.46 -11.01
CA VAL A 783 19.20 12.85 -11.47
C VAL A 783 20.39 12.92 -12.43
N SER A 784 21.53 12.33 -12.07
CA SER A 784 22.74 12.38 -12.91
C SER A 784 22.69 11.52 -14.17
N SER A 785 22.06 10.36 -14.13
CA SER A 785 22.10 9.41 -15.26
C SER A 785 20.87 9.46 -16.18
N TYR A 786 19.75 10.02 -15.71
CA TYR A 786 18.50 10.10 -16.48
C TYR A 786 18.08 11.56 -16.70
N TYR A 787 17.84 12.35 -15.65
CA TYR A 787 17.32 13.72 -15.81
C TYR A 787 18.31 14.68 -16.47
N ILE A 788 19.57 14.72 -16.00
CA ILE A 788 20.59 15.59 -16.59
C ILE A 788 20.77 15.33 -18.09
N PRO A 789 20.93 14.08 -18.56
CA PRO A 789 21.03 13.80 -19.99
C PRO A 789 19.82 14.25 -20.80
N ARG A 790 18.58 14.15 -20.27
CA ARG A 790 17.40 14.70 -20.96
C ARG A 790 17.49 16.21 -21.13
N TRP A 791 17.81 16.93 -20.04
CA TRP A 791 17.98 18.38 -20.10
C TRP A 791 19.14 18.80 -21.00
N GLN A 792 20.26 18.06 -21.03
CA GLN A 792 21.37 18.34 -21.93
C GLN A 792 21.00 18.18 -23.40
N ARG A 793 20.22 17.15 -23.75
CA ARG A 793 19.70 16.95 -25.12
C ARG A 793 18.76 18.07 -25.53
N PHE A 794 17.85 18.45 -24.63
CA PHE A 794 16.96 19.58 -24.84
C PHE A 794 17.73 20.89 -25.06
N LEU A 795 18.70 21.20 -24.20
CA LEU A 795 19.55 22.39 -24.33
C LEU A 795 20.35 22.39 -25.63
N HIS A 796 20.95 21.25 -26.00
CA HIS A 796 21.65 21.12 -27.27
C HIS A 796 20.73 21.36 -28.47
N TYR A 797 19.48 20.86 -28.42
CA TYR A 797 18.49 21.11 -29.44
C TYR A 797 18.15 22.60 -29.55
N LEU A 798 17.94 23.29 -28.42
CA LEU A 798 17.71 24.74 -28.38
C LEU A 798 18.92 25.54 -28.90
N GLU A 799 20.15 25.14 -28.59
CA GLU A 799 21.34 25.85 -29.08
C GLU A 799 21.52 25.76 -30.61
N ASN A 800 20.97 24.72 -31.24
CA ASN A 800 21.11 24.45 -32.67
C ASN A 800 19.84 24.75 -33.49
N THR A 801 18.75 25.15 -32.82
CA THR A 801 17.45 25.40 -33.45
C THR A 801 17.03 26.83 -33.14
N GLN A 802 16.59 27.57 -34.16
CA GLN A 802 15.99 28.90 -33.91
C GLN A 802 14.60 28.73 -33.30
N ALA A 803 14.17 29.65 -32.43
CA ALA A 803 12.86 29.58 -31.79
C ALA A 803 11.68 29.42 -32.77
N SER A 804 11.75 30.04 -33.95
CA SER A 804 10.75 29.90 -35.02
C SER A 804 10.70 28.52 -35.69
N LYS A 805 11.71 27.68 -35.46
CA LYS A 805 11.85 26.33 -36.02
C LYS A 805 11.75 25.23 -34.96
N TYR A 806 11.44 25.58 -33.70
CA TYR A 806 11.28 24.61 -32.63
C TYR A 806 10.23 23.55 -32.99
N ASN A 807 10.59 22.27 -32.91
CA ASN A 807 9.71 21.15 -33.18
C ASN A 807 9.68 20.21 -31.97
N ALA A 808 8.57 20.22 -31.23
CA ALA A 808 8.37 19.38 -30.05
C ALA A 808 8.50 17.88 -30.37
N THR A 809 7.92 17.43 -31.48
CA THR A 809 7.95 16.01 -31.88
C THR A 809 9.36 15.51 -32.19
N GLU A 810 10.22 16.36 -32.74
CA GLU A 810 11.61 16.01 -33.02
C GLU A 810 12.40 15.78 -31.73
N ILE A 811 12.30 16.70 -30.78
CA ILE A 811 13.01 16.57 -29.50
C ILE A 811 12.41 15.45 -28.64
N GLU A 812 11.10 15.24 -28.67
CA GLU A 812 10.42 14.10 -28.04
C GLU A 812 10.98 12.76 -28.53
N ALA A 813 11.15 12.60 -29.85
CA ALA A 813 11.73 11.38 -30.41
C ALA A 813 13.19 11.16 -29.98
N GLN A 814 13.99 12.23 -29.88
CA GLN A 814 15.37 12.16 -29.41
C GLN A 814 15.48 11.79 -27.92
N LEU A 815 14.55 12.29 -27.11
CA LEU A 815 14.45 11.97 -25.69
C LEU A 815 14.04 10.50 -25.51
N LEU A 816 12.95 10.07 -26.16
CA LEU A 816 12.46 8.69 -26.06
C LEU A 816 13.52 7.66 -26.49
N ALA A 817 14.27 7.93 -27.56
CA ALA A 817 15.37 7.05 -28.00
C ALA A 817 16.46 6.88 -26.92
N PHE A 818 16.74 7.94 -26.14
CA PHE A 818 17.65 7.86 -25.01
C PHE A 818 17.03 7.12 -23.83
N GLU A 819 15.78 7.41 -23.49
CA GLU A 819 15.08 6.85 -22.33
C GLU A 819 14.89 5.33 -22.49
N LEU A 820 14.51 4.88 -23.70
CA LEU A 820 14.41 3.46 -24.05
C LEU A 820 15.73 2.71 -23.87
N LYS A 821 16.86 3.35 -24.16
CA LYS A 821 18.19 2.78 -23.95
C LYS A 821 18.61 2.80 -22.48
N TRP A 822 18.19 3.81 -21.72
CA TRP A 822 18.59 3.96 -20.32
C TRP A 822 18.00 2.85 -19.44
N GLN A 823 16.75 2.47 -19.68
CA GLN A 823 16.08 1.40 -18.93
C GLN A 823 16.70 0.01 -19.14
N GLU A 824 17.41 -0.21 -20.27
CA GLU A 824 18.16 -1.45 -20.56
C GLU A 824 19.50 -1.52 -19.81
N GLY A 825 19.88 -0.45 -19.10
CA GLY A 825 21.12 -0.41 -18.34
C GLY A 825 21.15 -1.41 -17.19
N THR A 826 22.28 -2.09 -17.02
CA THR A 826 22.49 -3.04 -15.91
C THR A 826 23.56 -2.51 -14.97
N SER A 827 23.28 -2.58 -13.67
CA SER A 827 24.18 -2.12 -12.62
C SER A 827 24.93 -3.32 -12.05
N LYS A 828 26.27 -3.23 -12.02
CA LYS A 828 27.04 -4.12 -11.15
C LYS A 828 26.93 -3.62 -9.72
N SER A 829 26.70 -4.53 -8.78
CA SER A 829 26.67 -4.21 -7.34
C SER A 829 27.95 -3.47 -6.96
N THR A 830 27.82 -2.16 -6.75
CA THR A 830 28.92 -1.30 -6.35
C THR A 830 28.44 -0.49 -5.16
N ARG A 831 29.22 -0.55 -4.08
CA ARG A 831 28.94 0.22 -2.87
C ARG A 831 29.21 1.69 -3.20
N ALA A 832 28.16 2.51 -3.23
CA ALA A 832 28.32 3.95 -3.42
C ALA A 832 29.18 4.53 -2.29
N GLU A 833 30.17 5.36 -2.61
CA GLU A 833 30.94 6.10 -1.61
C GLU A 833 30.01 7.07 -0.88
N SER A 834 29.94 6.95 0.45
CA SER A 834 29.18 7.89 1.27
C SER A 834 29.94 9.21 1.37
N ARG A 835 29.29 10.31 0.95
CA ARG A 835 29.81 11.66 1.09
C ARG A 835 29.20 12.32 2.32
N ASP A 836 30.02 13.06 3.06
CA ASP A 836 29.57 13.84 4.22
C ASP A 836 28.61 14.97 3.81
N LEU A 837 27.38 14.92 4.32
CA LEU A 837 26.32 15.89 3.99
C LEU A 837 26.73 17.33 4.34
N ARG A 838 27.32 17.55 5.52
CA ARG A 838 27.71 18.90 5.97
C ARG A 838 28.66 19.56 4.98
N SER A 839 29.68 18.83 4.53
CA SER A 839 30.66 19.31 3.56
C SER A 839 30.03 19.58 2.19
N VAL A 840 29.12 18.72 1.73
CA VAL A 840 28.39 18.91 0.47
C VAL A 840 27.52 20.17 0.54
N LEU A 841 26.73 20.33 1.60
CA LEU A 841 25.86 21.50 1.78
C LEU A 841 26.66 22.80 1.84
N ALA A 842 27.79 22.83 2.55
CA ALA A 842 28.65 24.00 2.61
C ALA A 842 29.22 24.39 1.23
N LYS A 843 29.43 23.42 0.33
CA LYS A 843 29.86 23.70 -1.05
C LYS A 843 28.70 24.20 -1.91
N VAL A 844 27.54 23.55 -1.80
CA VAL A 844 26.34 23.86 -2.60
C VAL A 844 25.79 25.25 -2.24
N SER A 845 25.61 25.55 -0.95
CA SER A 845 25.08 26.84 -0.51
C SER A 845 25.99 28.03 -0.88
N ARG A 846 27.32 27.86 -0.76
CA ARG A 846 28.29 28.87 -1.22
C ARG A 846 28.27 29.11 -2.72
N LYS A 847 27.96 28.09 -3.52
CA LYS A 847 27.87 28.22 -4.97
C LYS A 847 26.58 28.94 -5.41
N TRP A 848 25.50 28.77 -4.64
CA TRP A 848 24.17 29.28 -4.96
C TRP A 848 23.65 30.27 -3.90
N PRO A 849 24.32 31.41 -3.67
CA PRO A 849 23.88 32.39 -2.69
C PRO A 849 22.47 32.95 -3.00
N SER A 850 22.08 33.05 -4.27
CA SER A 850 20.73 33.47 -4.66
C SER A 850 19.63 32.45 -4.38
N VAL A 851 19.99 31.18 -4.10
CA VAL A 851 19.06 30.10 -3.80
C VAL A 851 18.90 29.91 -2.28
N PHE A 852 20.00 30.06 -1.53
CA PHE A 852 20.04 29.77 -0.09
C PHE A 852 20.16 31.02 0.81
N GLY A 853 20.46 32.18 0.23
CA GLY A 853 20.64 33.45 0.95
C GLY A 853 19.38 34.31 1.03
N ASP A 854 19.46 35.39 1.81
CA ASP A 854 18.40 36.39 1.90
C ASP A 854 18.37 37.25 0.64
N GLN A 855 17.20 37.42 0.02
CA GLN A 855 17.05 38.26 -1.20
C GLN A 855 17.37 39.76 -0.98
N ASN A 856 17.72 40.15 0.25
CA ASN A 856 18.09 41.52 0.65
C ASN A 856 19.58 41.70 1.03
N SER A 857 20.43 40.68 0.91
CA SER A 857 21.89 40.87 1.04
C SER A 857 22.51 41.08 -0.34
N PRO A 858 23.25 42.18 -0.57
CA PRO A 858 23.74 42.60 -1.88
C PRO A 858 24.71 41.62 -2.55
#